data_AF-A0A5N0EDM3-F1
#
_entry.id   AF-A0A5N0EDM3-F1
#
_cell.length_a   1.000
_cell.length_b   1.000
_cell.length_c   1.000
_cell.angle_alpha   90.00
_cell.angle_beta   90.00
_cell.angle_gamma   90.00
#
_symmetry.space_group_name_H-M   'P 1'
#
loop_
_entity.id
_entity.type
_entity.pdbx_description
1 polymer ?
#
loop_
_entity_poly.entity_id
_entity_poly.type
_entity_poly.pdbx_seq_one_letter_code
_entity_poly.pdbx_strand_id
1 'polypeptide(L)'
;MSTGVTSEDARWARPEIRIAFPGNHDRVREILAERVAAKSPNMVLASTYVPPDGAVSAYLLHRLLSRGDSTGTAWHSVFVNSGVEALGTVVKYLRNRHNRGGAAGACRILVLDPTGTAPYAFGHAVPGLSAIVADGMLIVGRVEEFLRRVGAEWTSYVVIVDGLSADVLTPVRAALEVARERGAVVAWGLLGDEAALAPLRDSVAVADLVLLGEVSAGNEMPCGTVSFTREMFALWNNTMDSIAHVSTFGGNGLAMRMLSETLVRWRPMDRHEHAAVIRMRRNRFTRSARLRMHSNTWQTRAIDLAAINLTFDEAGGVRYRHGTRDYVDLASGTGPAFRGHNVQAPGVIMTAGTDGDETSRLEGTLARLTGLPIMLPAVSGQSAVDNALLAALCARPGRATVLTCRGNYSGKGPMSLALSRTSSFFRDRDEHAFSPYPIEVIEADINDPAALRRALRRDDIAVVWLEIVQGYDCVEIPQAVLDEIERRRAAAGFLVGVDEIFTGFWRCDTDNFLACTGRGFRPDLVALSKALSDALVPIGAVMISDAVFEQMSRTAPDSARWLRTHYRNDMAAGLARAAIEAAEHDRSGAADIEMAMDSMLRRAVRSPLFSEFRRVGLLGRLVLSPRAIGTRPRPSVQNYAEAVVARLIGKRCGAITLQMRIAPSTAGDGAGELIATMAEVGEFLERLPRWTVDRTTLSSLLGTAGREIATTLLRVRERCGDRKDRTHY
;
A
#
# COMPACT_ATOMS: atom_id res chain seq x y z
N MET A 1 20.11 48.01 19.62
CA MET A 1 20.17 47.27 18.34
C MET A 1 19.76 45.84 18.66
N SER A 2 18.49 45.48 18.75
CA SER A 2 17.54 45.24 17.65
C SER A 2 18.18 44.50 16.47
N THR A 3 18.15 43.17 16.54
CA THR A 3 18.03 42.29 15.37
C THR A 3 16.88 41.34 15.68
N GLY A 4 15.69 41.73 15.22
CA GLY A 4 14.47 40.97 15.37
C GLY A 4 14.55 39.64 14.63
N VAL A 5 14.46 38.55 15.39
CA VAL A 5 13.96 37.28 14.89
C VAL A 5 12.46 37.35 15.09
N THR A 6 11.72 37.61 14.02
CA THR A 6 10.26 37.51 14.03
C THR A 6 9.88 36.06 14.32
N SER A 7 9.15 35.85 15.41
CA SER A 7 8.64 34.56 15.87
C SER A 7 7.63 33.97 14.87
N GLU A 8 8.11 33.19 13.90
CA GLU A 8 7.25 32.27 13.14
C GLU A 8 7.04 30.92 13.86
N ASP A 9 7.86 30.61 14.87
CA ASP A 9 7.93 29.32 15.57
C ASP A 9 6.81 29.05 16.60
N ALA A 10 5.96 30.04 16.90
CA ALA A 10 4.91 29.92 17.92
C ALA A 10 3.55 29.43 17.38
N ARG A 11 3.45 29.04 16.10
CA ARG A 11 2.15 28.75 15.46
C ARG A 11 1.49 27.43 15.89
N TRP A 12 2.23 26.52 16.51
CA TRP A 12 1.75 25.17 16.86
C TRP A 12 1.81 24.91 18.38
N ALA A 13 1.09 25.70 19.17
CA ALA A 13 0.83 25.39 20.58
C ALA A 13 0.04 24.07 20.68
N ARG A 14 0.51 23.12 21.50
CA ARG A 14 0.30 21.67 21.34
C ARG A 14 -0.97 21.14 22.04
N PRO A 15 -1.99 20.65 21.31
CA PRO A 15 -2.82 19.57 21.81
C PRO A 15 -1.96 18.29 21.87
N GLU A 16 -2.13 17.48 22.91
CA GLU A 16 -1.61 16.10 22.90
C GLU A 16 -2.13 15.40 21.65
N ILE A 17 -1.20 14.97 20.80
CA ILE A 17 -1.49 14.31 19.54
C ILE A 17 -2.11 12.95 19.88
N ARG A 18 -3.45 12.89 19.94
CA ARG A 18 -4.24 11.66 20.14
C ARG A 18 -4.22 10.82 18.86
N ILE A 19 -3.06 10.27 18.52
CA ILE A 19 -2.91 9.35 17.39
C ILE A 19 -2.12 8.08 17.77
N ALA A 20 -2.04 7.81 19.08
CA ALA A 20 -1.80 6.47 19.58
C ALA A 20 -3.16 5.75 19.67
N PHE A 21 -3.23 4.55 19.11
CA PHE A 21 -4.41 3.69 19.20
C PHE A 21 -4.05 2.60 20.20
N PRO A 22 -4.48 2.72 21.46
CA PRO A 22 -3.94 1.89 22.53
C PRO A 22 -4.17 0.40 22.26
N GLY A 23 -5.23 0.05 21.50
CA GLY A 23 -5.60 -1.34 21.27
C GLY A 23 -5.95 -2.03 22.59
N ASN A 24 -6.45 -1.25 23.55
CA ASN A 24 -6.71 -1.70 24.91
C ASN A 24 -8.09 -2.35 25.04
N HIS A 25 -8.98 -2.16 24.06
CA HIS A 25 -10.29 -2.81 24.11
C HIS A 25 -10.20 -4.25 23.62
N ASP A 26 -10.73 -5.16 24.44
CA ASP A 26 -10.78 -6.60 24.15
C ASP A 26 -11.49 -6.91 22.82
N ARG A 27 -12.35 -6.01 22.34
CA ARG A 27 -13.16 -6.23 21.15
C ARG A 27 -12.36 -6.56 19.88
N VAL A 28 -11.23 -5.90 19.63
CA VAL A 28 -10.42 -6.19 18.44
C VAL A 28 -9.78 -7.57 18.56
N ARG A 29 -9.29 -7.92 19.76
CA ARG A 29 -8.72 -9.25 20.06
C ARG A 29 -9.78 -10.34 19.94
N GLU A 30 -10.98 -10.13 20.48
CA GLU A 30 -12.11 -11.05 20.38
C GLU A 30 -12.45 -11.35 18.91
N ILE A 31 -12.68 -10.31 18.10
CA ILE A 31 -13.01 -10.49 16.68
C ILE A 31 -11.87 -11.20 15.96
N LEU A 32 -10.61 -10.84 16.22
CA LEU A 32 -9.47 -11.48 15.58
C LEU A 32 -9.34 -12.95 16.00
N ALA A 33 -9.47 -13.25 17.28
CA ALA A 33 -9.42 -14.61 17.84
C ALA A 33 -10.56 -15.48 17.28
N GLU A 34 -11.78 -14.96 17.23
CA GLU A 34 -12.93 -15.63 16.59
C GLU A 34 -12.65 -15.93 15.11
N ARG A 35 -12.13 -14.95 14.37
CA ARG A 35 -11.81 -15.11 12.94
C ARG A 35 -10.72 -16.17 12.72
N VAL A 36 -9.66 -16.15 13.52
CA VAL A 36 -8.56 -17.10 13.45
C VAL A 36 -9.05 -18.51 13.81
N ALA A 37 -9.83 -18.65 14.89
CA ALA A 37 -10.43 -19.93 15.29
C ALA A 37 -11.36 -20.49 14.20
N ALA A 38 -12.14 -19.61 13.55
CA ALA A 38 -13.00 -19.96 12.43
C ALA A 38 -12.25 -20.14 11.09
N LYS A 39 -10.92 -19.99 11.07
CA LYS A 39 -10.08 -19.99 9.85
C LYS A 39 -10.59 -19.03 8.78
N SER A 40 -11.21 -17.93 9.19
CA SER A 40 -11.69 -16.90 8.27
C SER A 40 -10.51 -16.32 7.49
N PRO A 41 -10.58 -16.17 6.16
CA PRO A 41 -9.50 -15.57 5.40
C PRO A 41 -9.16 -14.16 5.90
N ASN A 42 -7.88 -13.94 6.22
CA ASN A 42 -7.32 -12.67 6.68
C ASN A 42 -6.20 -12.24 5.71
N MET A 43 -6.06 -10.92 5.47
CA MET A 43 -5.12 -10.30 4.52
C MET A 43 -4.87 -11.12 3.24
N VAL A 44 -5.93 -11.37 2.46
CA VAL A 44 -5.88 -12.17 1.23
C VAL A 44 -5.43 -11.31 0.05
N LEU A 45 -4.77 -11.94 -0.94
CA LEU A 45 -4.38 -11.34 -2.21
C LEU A 45 -5.53 -10.56 -2.89
N ALA A 46 -5.50 -9.23 -2.78
CA ALA A 46 -6.54 -8.34 -3.30
C ALA A 46 -6.67 -8.32 -4.84
N SER A 47 -5.72 -8.91 -5.57
CA SER A 47 -5.80 -9.10 -7.02
C SER A 47 -6.52 -10.39 -7.44
N THR A 48 -6.92 -11.23 -6.49
CA THR A 48 -7.54 -12.55 -6.72
C THR A 48 -8.79 -12.74 -5.89
N TYR A 49 -8.98 -11.94 -4.84
CA TYR A 49 -10.09 -12.07 -3.91
C TYR A 49 -10.84 -10.76 -3.72
N VAL A 50 -12.18 -10.84 -3.78
CA VAL A 50 -13.07 -9.76 -3.36
C VAL A 50 -13.67 -10.11 -1.99
N PRO A 51 -13.21 -9.49 -0.89
CA PRO A 51 -13.73 -9.74 0.45
C PRO A 51 -15.20 -9.34 0.56
N PRO A 52 -16.05 -10.19 1.15
CA PRO A 52 -17.42 -9.82 1.51
C PRO A 52 -17.46 -8.56 2.36
N ASP A 53 -16.59 -8.45 3.36
CA ASP A 53 -16.56 -7.31 4.27
C ASP A 53 -16.18 -6.03 3.53
N GLY A 54 -15.20 -6.04 2.61
CA GLY A 54 -14.86 -4.86 1.82
C GLY A 54 -16.00 -4.34 0.94
N ALA A 55 -16.76 -5.25 0.30
CA ALA A 55 -17.94 -4.86 -0.48
C ALA A 55 -19.08 -4.33 0.40
N VAL A 56 -19.28 -4.92 1.58
CA VAL A 56 -20.25 -4.46 2.59
C VAL A 56 -19.87 -3.08 3.10
N SER A 57 -18.61 -2.86 3.50
CA SER A 57 -18.13 -1.56 3.97
C SER A 57 -18.28 -0.47 2.91
N ALA A 58 -17.92 -0.75 1.65
CA ALA A 58 -18.10 0.20 0.54
C ALA A 58 -19.58 0.57 0.37
N TYR A 59 -20.48 -0.41 0.43
CA TYR A 59 -21.91 -0.17 0.36
C TYR A 59 -22.42 0.66 1.55
N LEU A 60 -22.02 0.32 2.78
CA LEU A 60 -22.45 1.03 3.98
C LEU A 60 -21.91 2.47 4.04
N LEU A 61 -20.68 2.71 3.59
CA LEU A 61 -20.14 4.07 3.43
C LEU A 61 -20.98 4.87 2.44
N HIS A 62 -21.31 4.29 1.29
CA HIS A 62 -22.23 4.91 0.35
C HIS A 62 -23.58 5.26 1.02
N ARG A 63 -24.15 4.37 1.83
CA ARG A 63 -25.42 4.64 2.54
C ARG A 63 -25.29 5.70 3.63
N LEU A 64 -24.18 5.74 4.35
CA LEU A 64 -23.88 6.77 5.34
C LEU A 64 -23.82 8.16 4.70
N LEU A 65 -23.12 8.27 3.57
CA LEU A 65 -22.87 9.54 2.89
C LEU A 65 -24.03 10.03 2.03
N SER A 66 -24.86 9.12 1.49
CA SER A 66 -25.98 9.51 0.62
C SER A 66 -27.21 10.08 1.34
N ARG A 67 -27.23 10.27 2.67
CA ARG A 67 -28.24 11.04 3.46
C ARG A 67 -29.75 10.86 3.12
N GLY A 68 -30.17 9.76 2.48
CA GLY A 68 -31.54 9.65 1.97
C GLY A 68 -31.85 10.57 0.78
N ASP A 69 -30.82 11.19 0.21
CA ASP A 69 -30.86 12.08 -0.93
C ASP A 69 -31.38 11.35 -2.19
N SER A 70 -32.45 11.88 -2.76
CA SER A 70 -33.07 11.42 -4.00
C SER A 70 -32.36 11.95 -5.25
N THR A 71 -31.35 12.82 -5.12
CA THR A 71 -30.56 13.34 -6.27
C THR A 71 -29.73 12.26 -6.97
N GLY A 72 -29.48 11.11 -6.32
CA GLY A 72 -28.78 9.97 -6.92
C GLY A 72 -27.25 10.02 -6.89
N THR A 73 -26.64 10.91 -6.08
CA THR A 73 -25.17 11.00 -5.98
C THR A 73 -24.57 9.70 -5.41
N ALA A 74 -23.92 8.93 -6.29
CA ALA A 74 -23.26 7.67 -5.93
C ALA A 74 -21.83 7.91 -5.41
N TRP A 75 -21.51 7.32 -4.26
CA TRP A 75 -20.20 7.40 -3.63
C TRP A 75 -19.37 6.14 -3.92
N HIS A 76 -18.08 6.32 -4.19
CA HIS A 76 -17.09 5.26 -4.38
C HIS A 76 -16.02 5.37 -3.31
N SER A 77 -15.73 4.29 -2.60
CA SER A 77 -14.80 4.26 -1.46
C SER A 77 -13.55 3.46 -1.78
N VAL A 78 -12.40 3.97 -1.34
CA VAL A 78 -11.12 3.25 -1.28
C VAL A 78 -10.69 3.12 0.18
N PHE A 79 -9.94 2.07 0.49
CA PHE A 79 -9.59 1.69 1.86
C PHE A 79 -8.09 1.76 2.08
N VAL A 80 -7.68 2.45 3.15
CA VAL A 80 -6.28 2.71 3.50
C VAL A 80 -6.01 2.27 4.95
N ASN A 81 -4.75 2.27 5.40
CA ASN A 81 -4.42 1.77 6.73
C ASN A 81 -4.56 2.83 7.84
N SER A 82 -4.73 4.11 7.52
CA SER A 82 -4.79 5.20 8.53
C SER A 82 -5.40 6.49 8.02
N GLY A 83 -5.71 7.42 8.94
CA GLY A 83 -6.13 8.78 8.61
C GLY A 83 -5.07 9.58 7.84
N VAL A 84 -3.78 9.40 8.16
CA VAL A 84 -2.67 10.04 7.41
C VAL A 84 -2.60 9.53 5.98
N GLU A 85 -2.73 8.21 5.77
CA GLU A 85 -2.80 7.66 4.40
C GLU A 85 -4.05 8.13 3.64
N ALA A 86 -5.16 8.33 4.34
CA ALA A 86 -6.41 8.83 3.76
C ALA A 86 -6.22 10.29 3.30
N LEU A 87 -5.63 11.12 4.15
CA LEU A 87 -5.29 12.50 3.85
C LEU A 87 -4.29 12.59 2.67
N GLY A 88 -3.24 11.78 2.67
CA GLY A 88 -2.29 11.68 1.56
C GLY A 88 -2.94 11.24 0.25
N THR A 89 -3.92 10.33 0.33
CA THR A 89 -4.71 9.89 -0.84
C THR A 89 -5.56 11.03 -1.40
N VAL A 90 -6.20 11.83 -0.54
CA VAL A 90 -6.94 13.03 -0.96
C VAL A 90 -6.03 14.03 -1.66
N VAL A 91 -4.89 14.41 -1.05
CA VAL A 91 -3.95 15.37 -1.64
C VAL A 91 -3.46 14.90 -3.01
N LYS A 92 -3.07 13.63 -3.14
CA LYS A 92 -2.69 13.06 -4.44
C LYS A 92 -3.81 13.15 -5.46
N TYR A 93 -5.04 12.84 -5.05
CA TYR A 93 -6.19 12.90 -5.94
C TYR A 93 -6.41 14.33 -6.46
N LEU A 94 -6.38 15.32 -5.57
CA LEU A 94 -6.56 16.73 -5.92
C LEU A 94 -5.52 17.20 -6.94
N ARG A 95 -4.25 16.89 -6.71
CA ARG A 95 -3.15 17.16 -7.67
C ARG A 95 -3.39 16.46 -9.01
N ASN A 96 -3.82 15.20 -8.96
CA ASN A 96 -4.09 14.43 -10.18
C ASN A 96 -5.23 14.99 -11.02
N ARG A 97 -6.31 15.43 -10.39
CA ARG A 97 -7.41 16.09 -11.08
C ARG A 97 -6.97 17.39 -11.70
N HIS A 98 -6.25 18.22 -10.96
CA HIS A 98 -5.75 19.50 -11.46
C HIS A 98 -4.84 19.33 -12.68
N ASN A 99 -3.80 18.50 -12.55
CA ASN A 99 -2.77 18.33 -13.58
C ASN A 99 -3.34 17.75 -14.88
N ARG A 100 -4.36 16.89 -14.78
CA ARG A 100 -5.04 16.31 -15.96
C ARG A 100 -6.15 17.18 -16.51
N GLY A 101 -6.70 18.09 -15.70
CA GLY A 101 -7.74 19.02 -16.12
C GLY A 101 -7.23 20.09 -17.09
N GLY A 102 -5.91 20.20 -17.31
CA GLY A 102 -5.31 21.22 -18.17
C GLY A 102 -5.42 22.64 -17.59
N ALA A 103 -5.71 22.76 -16.30
CA ALA A 103 -5.79 24.03 -15.61
C ALA A 103 -4.41 24.70 -15.56
N ALA A 104 -4.36 26.01 -15.81
CA ALA A 104 -3.13 26.77 -15.75
C ALA A 104 -2.61 26.89 -14.30
N GLY A 105 -1.28 26.85 -14.13
CA GLY A 105 -0.63 26.99 -12.82
C GLY A 105 -0.59 25.69 -12.00
N ALA A 106 -0.04 25.77 -10.79
CA ALA A 106 0.06 24.64 -9.87
C ALA A 106 -1.26 24.41 -9.11
N CYS A 107 -1.53 23.16 -8.73
CA CYS A 107 -2.63 22.83 -7.83
C CYS A 107 -2.37 23.49 -6.46
N ARG A 108 -3.33 24.29 -5.98
CA ARG A 108 -3.25 25.00 -4.69
C ARG A 108 -4.31 24.49 -3.72
N ILE A 109 -3.87 23.98 -2.58
CA ILE A 109 -4.69 23.30 -1.56
C ILE A 109 -4.61 24.09 -0.25
N LEU A 110 -5.77 24.54 0.25
CA LEU A 110 -5.89 25.10 1.59
C LEU A 110 -6.46 24.05 2.54
N VAL A 111 -5.74 23.75 3.62
CA VAL A 111 -6.11 22.72 4.61
C VAL A 111 -6.43 23.39 5.94
N LEU A 112 -7.63 23.18 6.46
CA LEU A 112 -7.96 23.41 7.86
C LEU A 112 -7.74 22.09 8.62
N ASP A 113 -6.76 22.07 9.51
CA ASP A 113 -6.48 20.92 10.37
C ASP A 113 -6.21 21.35 11.82
N PRO A 114 -7.24 21.39 12.68
CA PRO A 114 -7.08 21.73 14.09
C PRO A 114 -6.34 20.63 14.89
N THR A 115 -6.21 19.42 14.35
CA THR A 115 -5.52 18.30 15.04
C THR A 115 -4.01 18.43 15.00
N GLY A 116 -3.48 19.17 14.02
CA GLY A 116 -2.06 19.26 13.76
C GLY A 116 -1.45 17.98 13.16
N THR A 117 -2.24 17.09 12.57
CA THR A 117 -1.77 15.86 11.92
C THR A 117 -1.08 16.15 10.58
N ALA A 118 -1.71 16.97 9.73
CA ALA A 118 -1.27 17.28 8.38
C ALA A 118 0.14 17.90 8.32
N PRO A 119 0.52 18.84 9.22
CA PRO A 119 1.87 19.40 9.22
C PRO A 119 2.98 18.37 9.34
N TYR A 120 2.81 17.32 10.17
CA TYR A 120 3.80 16.25 10.31
C TYR A 120 3.72 15.25 9.17
N ALA A 121 2.51 14.81 8.80
CA ALA A 121 2.26 13.85 7.74
C ALA A 121 2.87 14.23 6.39
N PHE A 122 2.92 15.54 6.09
CA PHE A 122 3.45 16.06 4.84
C PHE A 122 4.82 16.71 4.95
N GLY A 123 5.43 16.75 6.15
CA GLY A 123 6.76 17.33 6.34
C GLY A 123 6.81 18.86 6.47
N HIS A 124 5.67 19.54 6.58
CA HIS A 124 5.64 21.00 6.85
C HIS A 124 6.21 21.36 8.22
N ALA A 125 6.18 20.43 9.17
CA ALA A 125 6.80 20.59 10.48
C ALA A 125 8.33 20.38 10.48
N VAL A 126 8.92 19.99 9.34
CA VAL A 126 10.37 19.75 9.22
C VAL A 126 11.09 21.04 8.82
N PRO A 127 12.04 21.54 9.62
CA PRO A 127 12.76 22.78 9.30
C PRO A 127 13.51 22.72 7.97
N GLY A 128 13.38 23.78 7.16
CA GLY A 128 14.00 23.88 5.83
C GLY A 128 13.32 23.08 4.72
N LEU A 129 12.39 22.18 5.07
CA LEU A 129 11.61 21.40 4.10
C LEU A 129 10.35 22.13 3.64
N SER A 130 9.84 23.07 4.43
CA SER A 130 8.61 23.83 4.14
C SER A 130 8.65 24.54 2.78
N ALA A 131 9.80 25.04 2.31
CA ALA A 131 9.91 25.70 1.01
C ALA A 131 9.76 24.75 -0.19
N ILE A 132 10.02 23.45 -0.01
CA ILE A 132 9.99 22.41 -1.06
C ILE A 132 8.69 21.59 -0.95
N VAL A 133 8.24 21.32 0.28
CA VAL A 133 6.98 20.61 0.58
C VAL A 133 5.74 21.47 0.34
N ALA A 134 5.83 22.80 0.56
CA ALA A 134 4.67 23.70 0.52
C ALA A 134 4.24 24.12 -0.90
N ASP A 135 4.81 23.54 -1.96
CA ASP A 135 4.50 23.97 -3.31
C ASP A 135 3.02 23.66 -3.65
N GLY A 136 2.20 24.71 -3.49
CA GLY A 136 0.76 24.66 -3.61
C GLY A 136 -0.01 24.10 -2.40
N MET A 137 0.52 24.01 -1.18
CA MET A 137 -0.28 23.60 -0.01
C MET A 137 -0.04 24.49 1.21
N LEU A 138 -1.13 25.02 1.79
CA LEU A 138 -1.10 25.76 3.04
C LEU A 138 -1.98 25.06 4.08
N ILE A 139 -1.42 24.81 5.26
CA ILE A 139 -2.12 24.18 6.38
C ILE A 139 -2.30 25.22 7.48
N VAL A 140 -3.52 25.37 7.97
CA VAL A 140 -3.88 26.27 9.07
C VAL A 140 -4.64 25.49 10.14
N GLY A 141 -4.39 25.81 11.42
CA GLY A 141 -5.04 25.12 12.54
C GLY A 141 -6.31 25.81 13.06
N ARG A 142 -6.62 27.03 12.60
CA ARG A 142 -7.72 27.85 13.13
C ARG A 142 -8.70 28.24 12.04
N VAL A 143 -9.99 28.21 12.38
CA VAL A 143 -11.10 28.49 11.47
C VAL A 143 -11.08 29.93 10.98
N GLU A 144 -10.75 30.90 11.85
CA GLU A 144 -10.70 32.32 11.49
C GLU A 144 -9.55 32.61 10.51
N GLU A 145 -8.45 31.88 10.63
CA GLU A 145 -7.36 31.98 9.65
C GLU A 145 -7.75 31.34 8.33
N PHE A 146 -8.37 30.16 8.37
CA PHE A 146 -8.86 29.48 7.18
C PHE A 146 -9.83 30.36 6.40
N LEU A 147 -10.86 30.90 7.04
CA LEU A 147 -11.86 31.76 6.40
C LEU A 147 -11.26 33.02 5.77
N ARG A 148 -10.24 33.63 6.39
CA ARG A 148 -9.50 34.77 5.80
C ARG A 148 -8.69 34.40 4.56
N ARG A 149 -8.30 33.13 4.43
CA ARG A 149 -7.48 32.62 3.32
C ARG A 149 -8.33 32.01 2.20
N VAL A 150 -9.60 31.68 2.43
CA VAL A 150 -10.50 31.20 1.37
C VAL A 150 -10.59 32.27 0.27
N GLY A 151 -10.34 31.86 -0.97
CA GLY A 151 -10.18 32.79 -2.08
C GLY A 151 -10.03 32.09 -3.42
N ALA A 152 -10.02 32.88 -4.51
CA ALA A 152 -9.98 32.36 -5.87
C ALA A 152 -8.62 31.74 -6.25
N GLU A 153 -7.59 31.96 -5.44
CA GLU A 153 -6.25 31.42 -5.65
C GLU A 153 -6.11 29.95 -5.27
N TRP A 154 -7.05 29.39 -4.53
CA TRP A 154 -7.05 27.97 -4.13
C TRP A 154 -7.93 27.16 -5.07
N THR A 155 -7.37 26.10 -5.62
CA THR A 155 -8.08 25.15 -6.49
C THR A 155 -8.80 24.07 -5.69
N SER A 156 -8.39 23.85 -4.44
CA SER A 156 -8.96 22.81 -3.60
C SER A 156 -8.88 23.14 -2.11
N TYR A 157 -9.79 22.54 -1.35
CA TYR A 157 -9.91 22.74 0.08
C TYR A 157 -10.03 21.40 0.80
N VAL A 158 -9.38 21.27 1.95
CA VAL A 158 -9.50 20.11 2.84
C VAL A 158 -9.85 20.61 4.24
N VAL A 159 -10.90 20.06 4.85
CA VAL A 159 -11.32 20.42 6.22
C VAL A 159 -11.35 19.18 7.09
N ILE A 160 -10.54 19.16 8.14
CA ILE A 160 -10.63 18.17 9.22
C ILE A 160 -11.54 18.73 10.31
N VAL A 161 -12.59 17.98 10.67
CA VAL A 161 -13.65 18.46 11.57
C VAL A 161 -13.43 18.13 13.04
N ASP A 162 -12.42 17.30 13.35
CA ASP A 162 -12.11 16.86 14.70
C ASP A 162 -12.00 18.05 15.68
N GLY A 163 -12.69 17.96 16.82
CA GLY A 163 -12.74 19.03 17.82
C GLY A 163 -13.51 20.28 17.42
N LEU A 164 -14.16 20.33 16.25
CA LEU A 164 -14.96 21.48 15.79
C LEU A 164 -16.46 21.22 15.94
N SER A 165 -17.18 22.19 16.49
CA SER A 165 -18.64 22.13 16.63
C SER A 165 -19.36 22.47 15.32
N ALA A 166 -20.64 22.09 15.23
CA ALA A 166 -21.46 22.40 14.07
C ALA A 166 -21.58 23.91 13.78
N ASP A 167 -21.68 24.74 14.83
CA ASP A 167 -21.80 26.20 14.72
C ASP A 167 -20.52 26.84 14.15
N VAL A 168 -19.36 26.37 14.61
CA VAL A 168 -18.05 26.83 14.11
C VAL A 168 -17.86 26.47 12.63
N LEU A 169 -18.40 25.33 12.19
CA LEU A 169 -18.31 24.88 10.80
C LEU A 169 -19.35 25.51 9.87
N THR A 170 -20.40 26.14 10.39
CA THR A 170 -21.42 26.83 9.57
C THR A 170 -20.82 27.87 8.60
N PRO A 171 -20.00 28.85 9.06
CA PRO A 171 -19.38 29.80 8.14
C PRO A 171 -18.39 29.12 7.17
N VAL A 172 -17.73 28.04 7.59
CA VAL A 172 -16.82 27.26 6.73
C VAL A 172 -17.60 26.60 5.58
N ARG A 173 -18.73 25.95 5.88
CA ARG A 173 -19.59 25.35 4.85
C ARG A 173 -20.05 26.38 3.82
N ALA A 174 -20.56 27.53 4.28
CA ALA A 174 -21.04 28.58 3.39
C ALA A 174 -19.92 29.12 2.47
N ALA A 175 -18.72 29.33 3.01
CA ALA A 175 -17.58 29.78 2.21
C ALA A 175 -17.15 28.75 1.16
N LEU A 176 -17.16 27.46 1.52
CA LEU A 176 -16.76 26.37 0.63
C LEU A 176 -17.82 26.02 -0.41
N GLU A 177 -19.10 26.25 -0.13
CA GLU A 177 -20.16 26.16 -1.12
C GLU A 177 -19.93 27.17 -2.26
N VAL A 178 -19.64 28.43 -1.93
CA VAL A 178 -19.30 29.48 -2.90
C VAL A 178 -18.00 29.13 -3.66
N ALA A 179 -16.99 28.58 -2.99
CA ALA A 179 -15.77 28.16 -3.64
C ALA A 179 -16.01 27.02 -4.65
N ARG A 180 -16.89 26.08 -4.30
CA ARG A 180 -17.27 24.94 -5.14
C ARG A 180 -18.08 25.37 -6.37
N GLU A 181 -18.97 26.36 -6.24
CA GLU A 181 -19.66 26.98 -7.39
C GLU A 181 -18.68 27.59 -8.40
N ARG A 182 -17.50 28.03 -7.95
CA ARG A 182 -16.41 28.53 -8.79
C ARG A 182 -15.50 27.42 -9.34
N GLY A 183 -15.83 26.16 -9.09
CA GLY A 183 -15.10 24.98 -9.58
C GLY A 183 -14.00 24.46 -8.66
N ALA A 184 -13.87 24.98 -7.42
CA ALA A 184 -12.95 24.40 -6.45
C ALA A 184 -13.44 23.02 -5.98
N VAL A 185 -12.50 22.15 -5.65
CA VAL A 185 -12.80 20.81 -5.11
C VAL A 185 -12.72 20.83 -3.60
N VAL A 186 -13.72 20.26 -2.92
CA VAL A 186 -13.79 20.28 -1.46
C VAL A 186 -13.77 18.87 -0.86
N ALA A 187 -12.85 18.63 0.06
CA ALA A 187 -12.77 17.41 0.86
C ALA A 187 -13.06 17.70 2.35
N TRP A 188 -13.86 16.84 2.97
CA TRP A 188 -14.14 16.87 4.41
C TRP A 188 -13.63 15.61 5.09
N GLY A 189 -13.08 15.75 6.29
CA GLY A 189 -12.42 14.64 6.97
C GLY A 189 -12.72 14.56 8.45
N LEU A 190 -12.76 13.32 8.95
CA LEU A 190 -12.82 13.01 10.36
C LEU A 190 -11.77 11.95 10.68
N LEU A 191 -10.79 12.28 11.53
CA LEU A 191 -9.65 11.42 11.81
C LEU A 191 -9.90 10.49 13.00
N GLY A 192 -10.15 11.05 14.18
CA GLY A 192 -10.24 10.33 15.45
C GLY A 192 -11.41 10.72 16.36
N ASP A 193 -11.98 11.92 16.23
CA ASP A 193 -13.01 12.43 17.13
C ASP A 193 -14.45 12.01 16.73
N GLU A 194 -14.92 10.87 17.21
CA GLU A 194 -16.27 10.36 16.90
C GLU A 194 -17.39 11.38 17.23
N ALA A 195 -17.19 12.30 18.18
CA ALA A 195 -18.18 13.33 18.50
C ALA A 195 -18.43 14.30 17.34
N ALA A 196 -17.44 14.49 16.45
CA ALA A 196 -17.54 15.34 15.27
C ALA A 196 -18.20 14.63 14.06
N LEU A 197 -18.73 13.41 14.23
CA LEU A 197 -19.44 12.69 13.17
C LEU A 197 -20.69 13.43 12.67
N ALA A 198 -21.51 14.00 13.57
CA ALA A 198 -22.70 14.74 13.16
C ALA A 198 -22.32 16.00 12.35
N PRO A 199 -21.40 16.87 12.82
CA PRO A 199 -20.86 17.97 12.02
C PRO A 199 -20.25 17.57 10.67
N LEU A 200 -19.50 16.44 10.61
CA LEU A 200 -19.01 15.90 9.34
C LEU A 200 -20.17 15.61 8.40
N ARG A 201 -21.17 14.85 8.88
CA ARG A 201 -22.32 14.47 8.05
C ARG A 201 -22.99 15.72 7.50
N ASP A 202 -23.17 16.78 8.32
CA ASP A 202 -23.82 18.03 7.89
C ASP A 202 -23.09 18.72 6.75
N SER A 203 -21.79 18.47 6.64
CA SER A 203 -20.92 19.07 5.64
C SER A 203 -20.81 18.24 4.35
N VAL A 204 -21.35 17.01 4.31
CA VAL A 204 -21.30 16.13 3.12
C VAL A 204 -22.02 16.72 1.91
N ALA A 205 -23.02 17.57 2.10
CA ALA A 205 -23.76 18.20 1.00
C ALA A 205 -22.87 19.12 0.13
N VAL A 206 -21.82 19.68 0.73
CA VAL A 206 -20.84 20.56 0.05
C VAL A 206 -19.50 19.85 -0.17
N ALA A 207 -19.47 18.52 -0.10
CA ALA A 207 -18.26 17.70 -0.25
C ALA A 207 -18.20 17.01 -1.61
N ASP A 208 -17.03 17.01 -2.24
CA ASP A 208 -16.71 16.19 -3.39
C ASP A 208 -15.95 14.91 -2.99
N LEU A 209 -15.24 14.98 -1.85
CA LEU A 209 -14.58 13.86 -1.19
C LEU A 209 -14.88 13.85 0.31
N VAL A 210 -14.93 12.67 0.90
CA VAL A 210 -14.99 12.48 2.36
C VAL A 210 -13.92 11.49 2.78
N LEU A 211 -13.11 11.83 3.77
CA LEU A 211 -12.10 10.92 4.34
C LEU A 211 -12.43 10.58 5.79
N LEU A 212 -12.19 9.34 6.18
CA LEU A 212 -12.29 8.88 7.56
C LEU A 212 -10.96 8.27 7.98
N GLY A 213 -10.45 8.64 9.15
CA GLY A 213 -9.31 7.99 9.77
C GLY A 213 -9.71 6.81 10.64
N GLU A 214 -8.93 6.58 11.69
CA GLU A 214 -9.03 5.46 12.60
C GLU A 214 -10.31 5.45 13.44
N VAL A 215 -11.01 6.59 13.53
CA VAL A 215 -12.40 6.68 14.01
C VAL A 215 -13.30 5.66 13.31
N SER A 216 -13.00 5.32 12.05
CA SER A 216 -13.74 4.34 11.25
C SER A 216 -13.62 2.91 11.77
N ALA A 217 -12.62 2.61 12.60
CA ALA A 217 -12.46 1.36 13.33
C ALA A 217 -12.48 1.59 14.86
N GLY A 218 -13.16 2.66 15.31
CA GLY A 218 -13.33 2.98 16.72
C GLY A 218 -12.05 3.43 17.44
N ASN A 219 -11.01 3.88 16.72
CA ASN A 219 -9.70 4.22 17.26
C ASN A 219 -8.97 3.07 17.98
N GLU A 220 -9.34 1.82 17.69
CA GLU A 220 -8.68 0.64 18.28
C GLU A 220 -7.69 -0.04 17.33
N MET A 221 -7.78 0.27 16.04
CA MET A 221 -7.01 -0.39 14.98
C MET A 221 -6.73 0.58 13.84
N PRO A 222 -5.55 0.50 13.19
CA PRO A 222 -5.29 1.24 11.97
C PRO A 222 -6.30 0.90 10.87
N CYS A 223 -7.07 1.88 10.44
CA CYS A 223 -8.02 1.79 9.33
C CYS A 223 -8.39 3.20 8.88
N GLY A 224 -8.45 3.43 7.57
CA GLY A 224 -8.98 4.68 7.03
C GLY A 224 -9.71 4.45 5.71
N THR A 225 -10.48 5.45 5.29
CA THR A 225 -11.26 5.40 4.05
C THR A 225 -11.22 6.74 3.33
N VAL A 226 -11.29 6.72 2.01
CA VAL A 226 -11.58 7.91 1.20
C VAL A 226 -12.73 7.60 0.27
N SER A 227 -13.79 8.39 0.37
CA SER A 227 -14.99 8.31 -0.43
C SER A 227 -15.04 9.47 -1.41
N PHE A 228 -15.36 9.18 -2.66
CA PHE A 228 -15.43 10.12 -3.77
C PHE A 228 -16.85 10.14 -4.31
N THR A 229 -17.36 11.29 -4.72
CA THR A 229 -18.52 11.31 -5.61
C THR A 229 -18.19 10.56 -6.90
N ARG A 230 -19.20 10.08 -7.63
CA ARG A 230 -19.00 9.34 -8.89
C ARG A 230 -18.20 10.14 -9.92
N GLU A 231 -18.47 11.44 -10.04
CA GLU A 231 -17.74 12.32 -10.96
C GLU A 231 -16.26 12.37 -10.60
N MET A 232 -15.96 12.51 -9.31
CA MET A 232 -14.58 12.51 -8.83
C MET A 232 -13.93 11.14 -9.07
N PHE A 233 -14.58 10.05 -8.68
CA PHE A 233 -13.98 8.74 -8.89
C PHE A 233 -13.71 8.40 -10.36
N ALA A 234 -14.43 9.01 -11.31
CA ALA A 234 -14.27 8.75 -12.75
C ALA A 234 -12.83 8.93 -13.23
N LEU A 235 -12.06 9.86 -12.64
CA LEU A 235 -10.66 10.10 -13.02
C LEU A 235 -9.77 8.88 -12.73
N TRP A 236 -9.95 8.25 -11.58
CA TRP A 236 -9.23 7.02 -11.19
C TRP A 236 -9.90 5.75 -11.68
N ASN A 237 -11.10 5.87 -12.25
CA ASN A 237 -11.82 4.75 -12.83
C ASN A 237 -11.32 4.40 -14.24
N ASN A 238 -10.03 4.08 -14.34
CA ASN A 238 -9.37 3.60 -15.56
C ASN A 238 -8.33 2.49 -15.25
N THR A 239 -7.89 1.75 -16.26
CA THR A 239 -6.95 0.62 -16.11
C THR A 239 -5.58 1.00 -15.57
N MET A 240 -5.15 2.25 -15.74
CA MET A 240 -3.87 2.75 -15.29
C MET A 240 -3.92 3.22 -13.83
N ASP A 241 -4.91 4.02 -13.44
CA ASP A 241 -4.94 4.70 -12.14
C ASP A 241 -5.84 4.05 -11.09
N SER A 242 -6.66 3.08 -11.48
CA SER A 242 -7.46 2.31 -10.52
C SER A 242 -6.64 1.57 -9.48
N ILE A 243 -5.32 1.45 -9.65
CA ILE A 243 -4.41 0.89 -8.64
C ILE A 243 -3.43 1.94 -8.08
N ALA A 244 -3.62 3.22 -8.42
CA ALA A 244 -2.80 4.36 -7.97
C ALA A 244 -3.03 4.73 -6.51
N HIS A 245 -4.22 4.42 -6.01
CA HIS A 245 -4.59 4.60 -4.63
C HIS A 245 -4.23 3.36 -3.80
N VAL A 246 -4.21 3.54 -2.49
CA VAL A 246 -4.08 2.45 -1.53
C VAL A 246 -5.47 1.81 -1.46
N SER A 247 -5.72 0.74 -2.19
CA SER A 247 -6.94 -0.09 -2.05
C SER A 247 -6.63 -1.50 -1.55
N THR A 248 -5.35 -1.85 -1.44
CA THR A 248 -4.88 -3.18 -1.03
C THR A 248 -5.38 -3.56 0.37
N PHE A 249 -5.73 -2.56 1.19
CA PHE A 249 -6.29 -2.75 2.53
C PHE A 249 -7.70 -3.36 2.54
N GLY A 250 -8.46 -3.24 1.46
CA GLY A 250 -9.79 -3.87 1.38
C GLY A 250 -9.74 -5.39 1.63
N GLY A 251 -8.58 -6.03 1.39
CA GLY A 251 -8.29 -7.44 1.69
C GLY A 251 -8.18 -7.80 3.18
N ASN A 252 -8.11 -6.82 4.08
CA ASN A 252 -8.02 -7.06 5.52
C ASN A 252 -9.41 -7.30 6.13
N GLY A 253 -9.73 -8.58 6.35
CA GLY A 253 -11.02 -8.98 6.90
C GLY A 253 -11.31 -8.45 8.30
N LEU A 254 -10.31 -8.32 9.18
CA LEU A 254 -10.49 -7.73 10.51
C LEU A 254 -10.85 -6.25 10.41
N ALA A 255 -10.07 -5.47 9.65
CA ALA A 255 -10.31 -4.03 9.52
C ALA A 255 -11.65 -3.73 8.84
N MET A 256 -12.00 -4.46 7.78
CA MET A 256 -13.30 -4.29 7.11
C MET A 256 -14.47 -4.75 8.01
N ARG A 257 -14.25 -5.71 8.90
CA ARG A 257 -15.24 -6.10 9.91
C ARG A 257 -15.45 -4.98 10.94
N MET A 258 -14.37 -4.45 11.51
CA MET A 258 -14.40 -3.31 12.44
C MET A 258 -15.08 -2.08 11.83
N LEU A 259 -14.73 -1.77 10.57
CA LEU A 259 -15.36 -0.71 9.80
C LEU A 259 -16.86 -0.93 9.63
N SER A 260 -17.26 -2.14 9.23
CA SER A 260 -18.67 -2.46 9.05
C SER A 260 -19.48 -2.36 10.35
N GLU A 261 -18.93 -2.82 11.48
CA GLU A 261 -19.58 -2.70 12.80
C GLU A 261 -19.73 -1.23 13.22
N THR A 262 -18.69 -0.42 13.00
CA THR A 262 -18.72 1.02 13.27
C THR A 262 -19.76 1.75 12.42
N LEU A 263 -19.83 1.45 11.12
CA LEU A 263 -20.82 2.07 10.22
C LEU A 263 -22.26 1.72 10.60
N VAL A 264 -22.51 0.48 11.04
CA VAL A 264 -23.83 0.05 11.52
C VAL A 264 -24.19 0.74 12.84
N ARG A 265 -23.22 0.98 13.73
CA ARG A 265 -23.43 1.78 14.95
C ARG A 265 -23.81 3.22 14.63
N TRP A 266 -23.09 3.85 13.70
CA TRP A 266 -23.35 5.24 13.28
C TRP A 266 -24.68 5.42 12.55
N ARG A 267 -25.08 4.41 11.79
CA ARG A 267 -26.34 4.41 11.06
C ARG A 267 -26.88 2.98 10.97
N PRO A 268 -27.82 2.61 11.86
CA PRO A 268 -28.49 1.32 11.79
C PRO A 268 -29.11 1.07 10.40
N MET A 269 -29.00 -0.17 9.93
CA MET A 269 -29.47 -0.56 8.60
C MET A 269 -30.99 -0.74 8.56
N ASP A 270 -31.61 -0.38 7.44
CA ASP A 270 -33.01 -0.75 7.17
C ASP A 270 -33.15 -2.21 6.68
N ARG A 271 -34.39 -2.70 6.52
CA ARG A 271 -34.65 -4.09 6.08
C ARG A 271 -34.09 -4.42 4.69
N HIS A 272 -34.10 -3.46 3.76
CA HIS A 272 -33.59 -3.65 2.41
C HIS A 272 -32.07 -3.69 2.37
N GLU A 273 -31.42 -2.85 3.17
CA GLU A 273 -29.98 -2.81 3.39
C GLU A 273 -29.49 -4.12 4.02
N HIS A 274 -30.16 -4.61 5.07
CA HIS A 274 -29.90 -5.93 5.65
C HIS A 274 -29.97 -7.05 4.59
N ALA A 275 -31.02 -7.06 3.76
CA ALA A 275 -31.16 -8.04 2.69
C ALA A 275 -30.08 -7.89 1.60
N ALA A 276 -29.60 -6.67 1.32
CA ALA A 276 -28.50 -6.43 0.40
C ALA A 276 -27.18 -6.96 0.96
N VAL A 277 -26.89 -6.73 2.25
CA VAL A 277 -25.70 -7.24 2.94
C VAL A 277 -25.66 -8.77 2.93
N ILE A 278 -26.76 -9.43 3.29
CA ILE A 278 -26.86 -10.90 3.26
C ILE A 278 -26.58 -11.43 1.84
N ARG A 279 -27.13 -10.78 0.81
CA ARG A 279 -26.88 -11.17 -0.59
C ARG A 279 -25.43 -10.97 -1.02
N MET A 280 -24.78 -9.88 -0.61
CA MET A 280 -23.34 -9.65 -0.89
C MET A 280 -22.45 -10.71 -0.23
N ARG A 281 -22.80 -11.17 0.98
CA ARG A 281 -22.06 -12.25 1.64
C ARG A 281 -22.21 -13.58 0.92
N ARG A 282 -23.44 -13.94 0.52
CA ARG A 282 -23.76 -15.25 -0.07
C ARG A 282 -23.50 -15.37 -1.58
N ASN A 283 -23.61 -14.28 -2.34
CA ASN A 283 -23.60 -14.33 -3.80
C ASN A 283 -22.45 -13.48 -4.39
N ARG A 284 -21.48 -14.17 -5.01
CA ARG A 284 -20.29 -13.53 -5.60
C ARG A 284 -20.61 -12.50 -6.69
N PHE A 285 -21.63 -12.74 -7.52
CA PHE A 285 -21.98 -11.82 -8.60
C PHE A 285 -22.54 -10.52 -8.07
N THR A 286 -23.39 -10.62 -7.04
CA THR A 286 -23.93 -9.45 -6.31
C THR A 286 -22.80 -8.69 -5.63
N ARG A 287 -21.88 -9.41 -4.96
CA ARG A 287 -20.70 -8.82 -4.34
C ARG A 287 -19.84 -8.05 -5.33
N SER A 288 -19.44 -8.66 -6.44
CA SER A 288 -18.66 -8.00 -7.50
C SER A 288 -19.39 -6.82 -8.10
N ALA A 289 -20.71 -6.93 -8.33
CA ALA A 289 -21.51 -5.81 -8.82
C ALA A 289 -21.49 -4.62 -7.85
N ARG A 290 -21.64 -4.87 -6.54
CA ARG A 290 -21.63 -3.83 -5.52
C ARG A 290 -20.25 -3.21 -5.32
N LEU A 291 -19.19 -4.01 -5.32
CA LEU A 291 -17.83 -3.49 -5.26
C LEU A 291 -17.52 -2.61 -6.48
N ARG A 292 -17.97 -3.01 -7.68
CA ARG A 292 -17.85 -2.17 -8.88
C ARG A 292 -18.57 -0.84 -8.78
N MET A 293 -19.72 -0.81 -8.12
CA MET A 293 -20.57 0.38 -7.97
C MET A 293 -20.10 1.33 -6.88
N HIS A 294 -19.43 0.82 -5.84
CA HIS A 294 -19.17 1.57 -4.62
C HIS A 294 -17.70 1.60 -4.21
N SER A 295 -16.80 0.98 -4.98
CA SER A 295 -15.36 1.00 -4.74
C SER A 295 -14.63 0.95 -6.07
N ASN A 296 -13.86 -0.10 -6.34
CA ASN A 296 -12.96 -0.16 -7.48
C ASN A 296 -13.52 -0.96 -8.66
N THR A 297 -14.03 -0.26 -9.69
CA THR A 297 -14.62 -0.90 -10.87
C THR A 297 -13.60 -1.71 -11.67
N TRP A 298 -12.43 -1.14 -11.98
CA TRP A 298 -11.45 -1.78 -12.87
C TRP A 298 -10.68 -2.90 -12.22
N GLN A 299 -10.35 -2.80 -10.92
CA GLN A 299 -9.81 -3.93 -10.17
C GLN A 299 -10.77 -5.11 -10.26
N THR A 300 -12.05 -4.90 -9.95
CA THR A 300 -13.05 -5.98 -10.03
C THR A 300 -13.21 -6.52 -11.45
N ARG A 301 -13.20 -5.66 -12.48
CA ARG A 301 -13.25 -6.10 -13.88
C ARG A 301 -12.02 -6.94 -14.26
N ALA A 302 -10.82 -6.55 -13.85
CA ALA A 302 -9.60 -7.29 -14.12
C ALA A 302 -9.64 -8.69 -13.47
N ILE A 303 -10.09 -8.77 -12.21
CA ILE A 303 -10.26 -10.04 -11.48
C ILE A 303 -11.30 -10.94 -12.18
N ASP A 304 -12.45 -10.38 -12.56
CA ASP A 304 -13.50 -11.13 -13.25
C ASP A 304 -13.06 -11.59 -14.65
N LEU A 305 -12.37 -10.73 -15.39
CA LEU A 305 -11.88 -10.98 -16.74
C LEU A 305 -10.77 -12.04 -16.78
N ALA A 306 -9.86 -12.01 -15.82
CA ALA A 306 -8.91 -13.09 -15.62
C ALA A 306 -9.59 -14.35 -15.05
N ALA A 307 -10.88 -14.27 -14.68
CA ALA A 307 -11.67 -15.27 -13.95
C ALA A 307 -10.93 -15.88 -12.76
N ILE A 308 -10.21 -15.02 -12.06
CA ILE A 308 -9.49 -15.32 -10.82
C ILE A 308 -10.28 -14.87 -9.60
N ASN A 309 -11.55 -14.47 -9.74
CA ASN A 309 -12.42 -14.05 -8.64
C ASN A 309 -12.85 -15.22 -7.76
N LEU A 310 -11.88 -15.79 -7.04
CA LEU A 310 -12.11 -16.83 -6.07
C LEU A 310 -12.61 -16.17 -4.77
N THR A 311 -13.48 -16.87 -4.06
CA THR A 311 -13.91 -16.45 -2.72
C THR A 311 -13.58 -17.56 -1.77
N PHE A 312 -12.56 -17.37 -0.95
CA PHE A 312 -12.18 -18.40 0.00
C PHE A 312 -13.15 -18.40 1.19
N ASP A 313 -13.55 -19.60 1.59
CA ASP A 313 -14.38 -19.86 2.76
C ASP A 313 -13.50 -19.97 4.00
N GLU A 314 -12.33 -20.58 3.86
CA GLU A 314 -11.33 -20.72 4.92
C GLU A 314 -9.91 -20.44 4.40
N ALA A 315 -9.02 -20.03 5.30
CA ALA A 315 -7.58 -19.94 5.11
C ALA A 315 -6.87 -20.51 6.36
N GLY A 316 -5.89 -21.38 6.18
CA GLY A 316 -5.18 -21.99 7.30
C GLY A 316 -3.87 -22.64 6.85
N GLY A 317 -2.77 -22.36 7.56
CA GLY A 317 -1.45 -22.82 7.17
C GLY A 317 -1.10 -22.35 5.75
N VAL A 318 -0.78 -23.27 4.85
CA VAL A 318 -0.47 -22.97 3.45
C VAL A 318 -1.69 -22.95 2.53
N ARG A 319 -2.91 -23.16 3.05
CA ARG A 319 -4.10 -23.40 2.22
C ARG A 319 -5.12 -22.27 2.26
N TYR A 320 -5.80 -22.12 1.13
CA TYR A 320 -7.12 -21.52 1.02
C TYR A 320 -8.14 -22.58 0.61
N ARG A 321 -9.36 -22.54 1.17
CA ARG A 321 -10.48 -23.41 0.79
C ARG A 321 -11.55 -22.63 0.04
N HIS A 322 -12.06 -23.19 -1.05
CA HIS A 322 -13.23 -22.69 -1.77
C HIS A 322 -14.16 -23.84 -2.15
N GLY A 323 -15.32 -23.91 -1.49
CA GLY A 323 -16.22 -25.04 -1.56
C GLY A 323 -15.52 -26.32 -1.10
N THR A 324 -15.50 -27.33 -1.96
CA THR A 324 -14.81 -28.61 -1.69
C THR A 324 -13.36 -28.64 -2.17
N ARG A 325 -12.83 -27.54 -2.71
CA ARG A 325 -11.50 -27.49 -3.30
C ARG A 325 -10.55 -26.68 -2.43
N ASP A 326 -9.39 -27.27 -2.16
CA ASP A 326 -8.26 -26.59 -1.52
C ASP A 326 -7.30 -26.04 -2.56
N TYR A 327 -6.68 -24.91 -2.22
CA TYR A 327 -5.66 -24.24 -3.00
C TYR A 327 -4.44 -23.96 -2.13
N VAL A 328 -3.25 -24.34 -2.58
CA VAL A 328 -2.00 -24.03 -1.89
C VAL A 328 -1.52 -22.63 -2.29
N ASP A 329 -1.19 -21.81 -1.30
CA ASP A 329 -0.76 -20.43 -1.49
C ASP A 329 0.75 -20.34 -1.67
N LEU A 330 1.19 -20.14 -2.92
CA LEU A 330 2.60 -19.88 -3.26
C LEU A 330 2.95 -18.39 -3.26
N ALA A 331 2.04 -17.53 -2.77
CA ALA A 331 2.22 -16.07 -2.72
C ALA A 331 2.19 -15.49 -1.31
N SER A 332 1.94 -16.31 -0.29
CA SER A 332 1.86 -15.95 1.13
C SER A 332 1.02 -14.67 1.37
N GLY A 333 -0.16 -14.59 0.75
CA GLY A 333 -1.03 -13.41 0.83
C GLY A 333 -0.44 -12.09 0.33
N THR A 334 0.57 -12.10 -0.58
CA THR A 334 1.46 -10.98 -0.99
C THR A 334 2.64 -10.67 -0.07
N GLY A 335 3.10 -11.66 0.68
CA GLY A 335 4.17 -11.51 1.67
C GLY A 335 3.78 -11.51 3.16
N PRO A 336 2.59 -11.05 3.61
CA PRO A 336 2.30 -10.97 5.04
C PRO A 336 2.14 -12.31 5.73
N ALA A 337 1.69 -13.36 5.03
CA ALA A 337 1.51 -14.69 5.61
C ALA A 337 2.81 -15.50 5.59
N PHE A 338 3.91 -14.94 6.08
CA PHE A 338 5.25 -15.55 5.99
C PHE A 338 5.30 -16.95 6.63
N ARG A 339 4.61 -17.17 7.74
CA ARG A 339 4.47 -18.50 8.37
C ARG A 339 3.27 -19.28 7.84
N GLY A 340 2.27 -18.60 7.30
CA GLY A 340 1.02 -19.15 6.80
C GLY A 340 -0.19 -18.35 7.28
N HIS A 341 -1.39 -18.79 6.91
CA HIS A 341 -2.65 -18.15 7.26
C HIS A 341 -3.18 -18.64 8.60
N ASN A 342 -3.66 -17.74 9.47
CA ASN A 342 -4.32 -18.08 10.74
C ASN A 342 -3.51 -19.06 11.63
N VAL A 343 -2.18 -18.89 11.67
CA VAL A 343 -1.26 -19.77 12.41
C VAL A 343 -1.05 -19.33 13.87
N GLN A 344 -1.40 -18.10 14.21
CA GLN A 344 -1.30 -17.60 15.58
C GLN A 344 -2.41 -18.19 16.46
N ALA A 345 -2.06 -18.68 17.65
CA ALA A 345 -3.05 -19.24 18.56
C ALA A 345 -4.01 -18.16 19.11
N PRO A 346 -5.34 -18.42 19.19
CA PRO A 346 -6.30 -17.49 19.80
C PRO A 346 -5.92 -17.02 21.20
N GLY A 347 -5.31 -17.89 22.02
CA GLY A 347 -4.83 -17.51 23.36
C GLY A 347 -3.77 -16.41 23.33
N VAL A 348 -2.83 -16.47 22.38
CA VAL A 348 -1.82 -15.41 22.21
C VAL A 348 -2.45 -14.12 21.72
N ILE A 349 -3.47 -14.21 20.86
CA ILE A 349 -4.21 -13.04 20.37
C ILE A 349 -4.91 -12.33 21.53
N MET A 350 -5.55 -13.08 22.43
CA MET A 350 -6.29 -12.52 23.57
C MET A 350 -5.38 -11.86 24.62
N THR A 351 -4.11 -12.27 24.72
CA THR A 351 -3.14 -11.68 25.66
C THR A 351 -2.21 -10.64 25.02
N ALA A 352 -2.26 -10.44 23.71
CA ALA A 352 -1.37 -9.52 23.02
C ALA A 352 -1.57 -8.06 23.47
N GLY A 353 -0.55 -7.48 24.08
CA GLY A 353 -0.56 -6.08 24.53
C GLY A 353 -1.38 -5.81 25.81
N THR A 354 -1.84 -6.84 26.53
CA THR A 354 -2.59 -6.65 27.80
C THR A 354 -1.75 -6.06 28.92
N ASP A 355 -0.45 -6.34 28.91
CA ASP A 355 0.48 -5.95 29.97
C ASP A 355 1.09 -4.55 29.74
N GLY A 356 0.73 -3.91 28.63
CA GLY A 356 1.36 -2.67 28.14
C GLY A 356 2.82 -2.87 27.69
N ASP A 357 3.38 -1.85 27.04
CA ASP A 357 4.82 -1.75 26.70
C ASP A 357 5.32 -2.74 25.62
N GLU A 358 4.43 -3.48 24.97
CA GLU A 358 4.80 -4.39 23.87
C GLU A 358 5.46 -3.66 22.70
N THR A 359 5.13 -2.38 22.47
CA THR A 359 5.84 -1.56 21.47
C THR A 359 7.34 -1.45 21.80
N SER A 360 7.71 -1.26 23.07
CA SER A 360 9.12 -1.14 23.48
C SER A 360 9.81 -2.51 23.47
N ARG A 361 9.09 -3.59 23.81
CA ARG A 361 9.60 -4.97 23.70
C ARG A 361 9.86 -5.37 22.24
N LEU A 362 8.97 -4.98 21.33
CA LEU A 362 9.17 -5.15 19.90
C LEU A 362 10.39 -4.35 19.41
N GLU A 363 10.56 -3.10 19.85
CA GLU A 363 11.75 -2.30 19.55
C GLU A 363 13.03 -3.04 19.97
N GLY A 364 13.11 -3.55 21.20
CA GLY A 364 14.27 -4.34 21.65
C GLY A 364 14.50 -5.61 20.83
N THR A 365 13.43 -6.28 20.41
CA THR A 365 13.49 -7.48 19.57
C THR A 365 14.04 -7.15 18.18
N LEU A 366 13.52 -6.10 17.54
CA LEU A 366 13.97 -5.64 16.24
C LEU A 366 15.37 -5.05 16.31
N ALA A 367 15.75 -4.38 17.40
CA ALA A 367 17.10 -3.87 17.60
C ALA A 367 18.13 -5.01 17.59
N ARG A 368 17.84 -6.13 18.27
CA ARG A 368 18.67 -7.34 18.22
C ARG A 368 18.82 -7.88 16.79
N LEU A 369 17.72 -7.92 16.04
CA LEU A 369 17.67 -8.55 14.71
C LEU A 369 18.22 -7.68 13.59
N THR A 370 18.14 -6.35 13.73
CA THR A 370 18.54 -5.39 12.70
C THR A 370 19.86 -4.69 12.99
N GLY A 371 20.30 -4.68 14.26
CA GLY A 371 21.43 -3.87 14.72
C GLY A 371 21.15 -2.38 14.80
N LEU A 372 19.90 -1.94 14.61
CA LEU A 372 19.47 -0.54 14.69
C LEU A 372 18.59 -0.35 15.95
N PRO A 373 18.97 0.52 16.89
CA PRO A 373 18.41 0.52 18.25
C PRO A 373 17.03 1.16 18.41
N ILE A 374 16.64 2.09 17.53
CA ILE A 374 15.43 2.90 17.71
C ILE A 374 14.37 2.52 16.68
N MET A 375 13.14 2.28 17.11
CA MET A 375 12.00 2.02 16.23
C MET A 375 11.18 3.30 16.00
N LEU A 376 10.64 3.52 14.80
CA LEU A 376 9.53 4.44 14.56
C LEU A 376 8.32 3.59 14.15
N PRO A 377 7.21 3.61 14.91
CA PRO A 377 6.04 2.82 14.57
C PRO A 377 5.42 3.22 13.22
N ALA A 378 4.85 2.24 12.54
CA ALA A 378 4.10 2.43 11.30
C ALA A 378 2.94 1.40 11.23
N VAL A 379 2.04 1.56 10.27
CA VAL A 379 0.85 0.69 10.12
C VAL A 379 0.79 -0.03 8.79
N SER A 380 1.76 0.22 7.92
CA SER A 380 1.85 -0.30 6.57
C SER A 380 3.27 -0.13 6.04
N GLY A 381 3.59 -0.81 4.94
CA GLY A 381 4.84 -0.56 4.23
C GLY A 381 4.96 0.89 3.74
N GLN A 382 3.87 1.47 3.21
CA GLN A 382 3.87 2.86 2.76
C GLN A 382 4.19 3.83 3.91
N SER A 383 3.50 3.70 5.05
CA SER A 383 3.74 4.56 6.21
C SER A 383 5.14 4.37 6.80
N ALA A 384 5.70 3.16 6.73
CA ALA A 384 7.09 2.91 7.12
C ALA A 384 8.08 3.67 6.21
N VAL A 385 7.90 3.63 4.89
CA VAL A 385 8.73 4.41 3.96
C VAL A 385 8.55 5.92 4.19
N ASP A 386 7.31 6.40 4.23
CA ASP A 386 7.03 7.82 4.43
C ASP A 386 7.65 8.33 5.75
N ASN A 387 7.57 7.55 6.84
CA ASN A 387 8.22 7.85 8.12
C ASN A 387 9.75 7.82 8.04
N ALA A 388 10.33 6.86 7.32
CA ALA A 388 11.78 6.76 7.15
C ALA A 388 12.34 7.94 6.34
N LEU A 389 11.63 8.38 5.31
CA LEU A 389 12.01 9.55 4.53
C LEU A 389 11.91 10.83 5.37
N LEU A 390 10.82 11.01 6.12
CA LEU A 390 10.69 12.13 7.06
C LEU A 390 11.80 12.12 8.11
N ALA A 391 12.15 10.95 8.65
CA ALA A 391 13.25 10.79 9.60
C ALA A 391 14.59 11.22 8.99
N ALA A 392 14.89 10.77 7.78
CA ALA A 392 16.12 11.14 7.08
C ALA A 392 16.20 12.65 6.78
N LEU A 393 15.08 13.25 6.34
CA LEU A 393 14.99 14.70 6.08
C LEU A 393 15.15 15.52 7.36
N CYS A 394 14.53 15.08 8.46
CA CYS A 394 14.74 15.68 9.78
C CYS A 394 16.21 15.61 10.19
N ALA A 395 16.87 14.46 10.01
CA ALA A 395 18.27 14.25 10.37
C ALA A 395 19.27 14.99 9.45
N ARG A 396 18.82 15.49 8.29
CA ARG A 396 19.62 16.19 7.28
C ARG A 396 18.93 17.49 6.84
N PRO A 397 18.74 18.46 7.75
CA PRO A 397 18.05 19.70 7.42
C PRO A 397 18.77 20.44 6.29
N GLY A 398 17.98 21.03 5.38
CA GLY A 398 18.49 21.70 4.17
C GLY A 398 18.83 20.77 3.01
N ARG A 399 18.73 19.45 3.19
CA ARG A 399 18.82 18.45 2.11
C ARG A 399 17.43 17.90 1.84
N ALA A 400 16.97 17.96 0.59
CA ALA A 400 15.63 17.55 0.20
C ALA A 400 15.59 16.48 -0.90
N THR A 401 16.76 16.10 -1.41
CA THR A 401 16.89 15.15 -2.50
C THR A 401 17.01 13.73 -1.96
N VAL A 402 16.19 12.84 -2.52
CA VAL A 402 16.26 11.39 -2.30
C VAL A 402 16.79 10.75 -3.57
N LEU A 403 17.88 9.98 -3.47
CA LEU A 403 18.37 9.17 -4.58
C LEU A 403 17.81 7.76 -4.45
N THR A 404 17.26 7.21 -5.53
CA THR A 404 16.79 5.82 -5.59
C THR A 404 17.18 5.17 -6.91
N CYS A 405 16.90 3.88 -7.06
CA CYS A 405 17.17 3.11 -8.27
C CYS A 405 15.92 2.99 -9.14
N ARG A 406 16.09 3.01 -10.46
CA ARG A 406 14.99 2.71 -11.41
C ARG A 406 14.36 1.35 -11.10
N GLY A 407 13.03 1.29 -11.12
CA GLY A 407 12.27 0.08 -10.82
C GLY A 407 11.90 -0.08 -9.34
N ASN A 408 12.42 0.77 -8.45
CA ASN A 408 12.09 0.78 -7.03
C ASN A 408 10.58 0.94 -6.78
N TYR A 409 10.04 0.22 -5.80
CA TYR A 409 8.67 0.31 -5.34
C TYR A 409 8.63 0.49 -3.82
N SER A 410 8.26 1.68 -3.36
CA SER A 410 8.23 2.03 -1.93
C SER A 410 6.83 2.37 -1.42
N GLY A 411 5.80 2.19 -2.25
CA GLY A 411 4.41 2.38 -1.86
C GLY A 411 3.69 3.41 -2.71
N LYS A 412 2.58 3.93 -2.19
CA LYS A 412 1.64 4.78 -2.94
C LYS A 412 1.30 6.05 -2.18
N GLY A 413 2.04 6.42 -1.15
CA GLY A 413 1.86 7.67 -0.43
C GLY A 413 2.40 8.83 -1.24
N PRO A 414 2.13 10.08 -0.86
CA PRO A 414 2.68 11.24 -1.55
C PRO A 414 4.21 11.19 -1.71
N MET A 415 4.96 10.82 -0.66
CA MET A 415 6.42 10.67 -0.71
C MET A 415 6.83 9.34 -1.38
N SER A 416 6.38 8.21 -0.84
CA SER A 416 6.69 6.87 -1.38
C SER A 416 6.32 6.66 -2.86
N LEU A 417 5.26 7.30 -3.37
CA LEU A 417 4.93 7.24 -4.80
C LEU A 417 5.96 7.96 -5.67
N ALA A 418 6.60 9.02 -5.17
CA ALA A 418 7.67 9.71 -5.87
C ALA A 418 8.86 8.78 -6.14
N LEU A 419 9.15 7.87 -5.20
CA LEU A 419 10.19 6.83 -5.35
C LEU A 419 9.72 5.62 -6.18
N SER A 420 8.43 5.53 -6.51
CA SER A 420 7.84 4.37 -7.19
C SER A 420 7.53 4.61 -8.67
N ARG A 421 7.83 5.80 -9.20
CA ARG A 421 7.44 6.27 -10.54
C ARG A 421 7.83 5.30 -11.66
N THR A 422 9.06 4.78 -11.59
CA THR A 422 9.59 3.84 -12.61
C THR A 422 9.39 2.37 -12.27
N SER A 423 8.73 2.04 -11.16
CA SER A 423 8.34 0.65 -10.85
C SER A 423 7.51 0.08 -11.99
N SER A 424 7.57 -1.24 -12.20
CA SER A 424 6.72 -1.89 -13.21
C SER A 424 5.21 -1.77 -12.91
N PHE A 425 4.83 -1.39 -11.69
CA PHE A 425 3.47 -0.97 -11.34
C PHE A 425 3.03 0.37 -11.95
N PHE A 426 3.97 1.32 -12.12
CA PHE A 426 3.66 2.72 -12.44
C PHE A 426 4.36 3.29 -13.68
N ARG A 427 5.33 2.57 -14.28
CA ARG A 427 6.19 3.04 -15.38
C ARG A 427 5.47 3.56 -16.65
N ASP A 428 4.21 3.21 -16.84
CA ASP A 428 3.40 3.61 -18.00
C ASP A 428 2.45 4.79 -17.71
N ARG A 429 2.52 5.35 -16.49
CA ARG A 429 1.73 6.53 -16.13
C ARG A 429 2.45 7.80 -16.50
N ASP A 430 1.66 8.85 -16.65
CA ASP A 430 2.17 10.21 -16.63
C ASP A 430 2.90 10.46 -15.30
N GLU A 431 4.19 10.74 -15.40
CA GLU A 431 5.10 10.92 -14.26
C GLU A 431 4.84 12.22 -13.50
N HIS A 432 4.10 13.16 -14.09
CA HIS A 432 3.67 14.42 -13.50
C HIS A 432 2.22 14.38 -12.99
N ALA A 433 1.55 13.23 -13.13
CA ALA A 433 0.15 13.06 -12.76
C ALA A 433 -0.13 13.34 -11.28
N PHE A 434 0.86 13.33 -10.39
CA PHE A 434 0.68 13.62 -8.96
C PHE A 434 1.59 14.76 -8.47
N SER A 435 2.25 15.46 -9.39
CA SER A 435 3.17 16.56 -9.08
C SER A 435 2.43 17.80 -8.55
N PRO A 436 3.11 18.68 -7.79
CA PRO A 436 4.47 18.50 -7.28
C PRO A 436 4.52 17.36 -6.26
N TYR A 437 5.63 16.62 -6.23
CA TYR A 437 5.88 15.65 -5.15
C TYR A 437 6.51 16.39 -3.97
N PRO A 438 6.27 15.97 -2.72
CA PRO A 438 6.78 16.65 -1.53
C PRO A 438 8.30 16.50 -1.33
N ILE A 439 9.00 15.84 -2.25
CA ILE A 439 10.45 15.58 -2.22
C ILE A 439 11.02 15.59 -3.65
N GLU A 440 12.28 15.98 -3.81
CA GLU A 440 13.01 15.80 -5.05
C GLU A 440 13.54 14.36 -5.11
N VAL A 441 13.33 13.67 -6.23
CA VAL A 441 13.78 12.28 -6.41
C VAL A 441 14.68 12.18 -7.63
N ILE A 442 15.86 11.58 -7.42
CA ILE A 442 16.79 11.22 -8.48
C ILE A 442 16.76 9.71 -8.66
N GLU A 443 16.39 9.24 -9.85
CA GLU A 443 16.38 7.81 -10.18
C GLU A 443 17.64 7.44 -10.98
N ALA A 444 18.54 6.67 -10.37
CA ALA A 444 19.73 6.13 -11.02
C ALA A 444 19.43 4.76 -11.67
N ASP A 445 20.03 4.50 -12.83
CA ASP A 445 19.99 3.18 -13.45
C ASP A 445 21.10 2.30 -12.88
N ILE A 446 20.74 1.14 -12.32
CA ILE A 446 21.69 0.19 -11.74
C ILE A 446 22.64 -0.39 -12.79
N ASN A 447 22.25 -0.35 -14.08
CA ASN A 447 23.07 -0.82 -15.19
C ASN A 447 23.96 0.29 -15.78
N ASP A 448 23.90 1.51 -15.25
CA ASP A 448 24.77 2.63 -15.63
C ASP A 448 25.57 3.14 -14.41
N PRO A 449 26.73 2.52 -14.11
CA PRO A 449 27.59 2.95 -13.02
C PRO A 449 28.05 4.41 -13.15
N ALA A 450 28.16 4.95 -14.36
CA ALA A 450 28.56 6.34 -14.56
C ALA A 450 27.44 7.31 -14.16
N ALA A 451 26.18 6.95 -14.45
CA ALA A 451 25.02 7.70 -13.97
C ALA A 451 24.90 7.68 -12.45
N LEU A 452 25.07 6.51 -11.83
CA LEU A 452 25.08 6.38 -10.37
C LEU A 452 26.16 7.28 -9.74
N ARG A 453 27.41 7.19 -10.23
CA ARG A 453 28.51 8.03 -9.75
C ARG A 453 28.23 9.52 -9.90
N ARG A 454 27.53 9.92 -10.96
CA ARG A 454 27.15 11.32 -11.19
C ARG A 454 26.09 11.77 -10.20
N ALA A 455 25.08 10.95 -9.97
CA ALA A 455 24.01 11.24 -9.02
C ALA A 455 24.58 11.35 -7.59
N LEU A 456 25.43 10.41 -7.17
CA LEU A 456 26.07 10.39 -5.84
C LEU A 456 27.05 11.57 -5.56
N ARG A 457 27.37 12.39 -6.56
CA ARG A 457 28.19 13.61 -6.37
C ARG A 457 27.39 14.82 -5.90
N ARG A 458 26.07 14.74 -5.88
CA ARG A 458 25.23 15.83 -5.37
C ARG A 458 25.32 15.94 -3.85
N ASP A 459 25.52 17.17 -3.38
CA ASP A 459 25.72 17.46 -1.96
C ASP A 459 24.40 17.68 -1.20
N ASP A 460 23.27 17.79 -1.91
CA ASP A 460 21.93 18.01 -1.36
C ASP A 460 21.13 16.71 -1.15
N ILE A 461 21.75 15.54 -1.35
CA ILE A 461 21.13 14.25 -1.09
C ILE A 461 21.01 14.03 0.43
N ALA A 462 19.78 13.92 0.91
CA ALA A 462 19.48 13.56 2.30
C ALA A 462 19.66 12.06 2.53
N VAL A 463 19.13 11.24 1.62
CA VAL A 463 19.14 9.77 1.72
C VAL A 463 19.24 9.10 0.35
N VAL A 464 20.01 8.02 0.29
CA VAL A 464 19.95 7.01 -0.77
C VAL A 464 19.02 5.90 -0.31
N TRP A 465 17.89 5.71 -1.00
CA TRP A 465 16.84 4.76 -0.65
C TRP A 465 16.76 3.60 -1.65
N LEU A 466 16.85 2.36 -1.16
CA LEU A 466 16.95 1.17 -2.00
C LEU A 466 16.07 0.03 -1.49
N GLU A 467 15.48 -0.72 -2.42
CA GLU A 467 15.27 -2.16 -2.21
C GLU A 467 16.55 -2.90 -2.62
N ILE A 468 17.16 -3.72 -1.74
CA ILE A 468 18.35 -4.52 -2.11
C ILE A 468 18.00 -5.61 -3.12
N VAL A 469 16.82 -6.17 -2.97
CA VAL A 469 16.16 -6.95 -4.01
C VAL A 469 14.86 -6.24 -4.32
N GLN A 470 14.72 -5.69 -5.53
CA GLN A 470 13.48 -5.06 -5.97
C GLN A 470 12.38 -6.12 -5.99
N GLY A 471 11.55 -6.09 -4.95
CA GLY A 471 10.81 -7.26 -4.53
C GLY A 471 9.74 -7.68 -5.53
N TYR A 472 9.22 -6.71 -6.28
CA TYR A 472 8.18 -6.97 -7.27
C TYR A 472 8.69 -7.70 -8.51
N ASP A 473 9.91 -7.42 -8.98
CA ASP A 473 10.48 -8.06 -10.17
C ASP A 473 11.62 -9.04 -9.85
N CYS A 474 11.91 -9.24 -8.56
CA CYS A 474 12.98 -10.08 -8.03
C CYS A 474 14.31 -9.74 -8.71
N VAL A 475 14.64 -8.44 -8.76
CA VAL A 475 15.90 -7.92 -9.32
C VAL A 475 16.81 -7.54 -8.18
N GLU A 476 17.94 -8.22 -8.06
CA GLU A 476 18.94 -7.92 -7.07
C GLU A 476 19.82 -6.74 -7.52
N ILE A 477 20.07 -5.79 -6.61
CA ILE A 477 20.98 -4.68 -6.85
C ILE A 477 22.41 -5.24 -6.91
N PRO A 478 23.18 -4.97 -7.99
CA PRO A 478 24.55 -5.48 -8.10
C PRO A 478 25.45 -5.03 -6.95
N GLN A 479 26.33 -5.91 -6.46
CA GLN A 479 27.26 -5.58 -5.37
C GLN A 479 28.09 -4.32 -5.67
N ALA A 480 28.53 -4.13 -6.91
CA ALA A 480 29.30 -2.95 -7.32
C ALA A 480 28.53 -1.62 -7.14
N VAL A 481 27.19 -1.64 -7.19
CA VAL A 481 26.34 -0.47 -6.88
C VAL A 481 26.35 -0.19 -5.38
N LEU A 482 26.23 -1.24 -4.56
CA LEU A 482 26.27 -1.13 -3.10
C LEU A 482 27.63 -0.60 -2.62
N ASP A 483 28.73 -1.16 -3.15
CA ASP A 483 30.09 -0.76 -2.83
C ASP A 483 30.34 0.71 -3.20
N GLU A 484 29.83 1.16 -4.35
CA GLU A 484 29.98 2.55 -4.79
C GLU A 484 29.20 3.53 -3.89
N ILE A 485 28.02 3.13 -3.41
CA ILE A 485 27.24 3.92 -2.45
C ILE A 485 27.99 4.04 -1.13
N GLU A 486 28.48 2.93 -0.56
CA GLU A 486 29.24 2.96 0.70
C GLU A 486 30.52 3.79 0.57
N ARG A 487 31.26 3.64 -0.54
CA ARG A 487 32.47 4.42 -0.81
C ARG A 487 32.19 5.93 -0.81
N ARG A 488 31.03 6.36 -1.29
CA ARG A 488 30.65 7.78 -1.35
C ARG A 488 29.95 8.29 -0.09
N ARG A 489 29.31 7.42 0.69
CA ARG A 489 28.50 7.76 1.87
C ARG A 489 29.25 8.64 2.87
N ALA A 490 30.45 8.22 3.30
CA ALA A 490 31.22 8.96 4.29
C ALA A 490 31.61 10.38 3.83
N ALA A 491 31.99 10.53 2.55
CA ALA A 491 32.39 11.82 2.00
C ALA A 491 31.20 12.74 1.67
N ALA A 492 30.04 12.17 1.34
CA ALA A 492 28.85 12.94 0.96
C ALA A 492 27.93 13.29 2.14
N GLY A 493 27.98 12.51 3.23
CA GLY A 493 27.15 12.71 4.42
C GLY A 493 25.67 12.38 4.23
N PHE A 494 25.26 11.78 3.10
CA PHE A 494 23.89 11.27 2.94
C PHE A 494 23.68 10.03 3.82
N LEU A 495 22.44 9.78 4.20
CA LEU A 495 22.03 8.56 4.87
C LEU A 495 21.75 7.44 3.87
N VAL A 496 21.79 6.19 4.31
CA VAL A 496 21.36 5.02 3.54
C VAL A 496 20.12 4.41 4.17
N GLY A 497 19.03 4.38 3.42
CA GLY A 497 17.78 3.73 3.81
C GLY A 497 17.53 2.48 2.96
N VAL A 498 17.09 1.39 3.60
CA VAL A 498 16.73 0.16 2.90
C VAL A 498 15.29 -0.23 3.17
N ASP A 499 14.55 -0.47 2.10
CA ASP A 499 13.22 -1.05 2.11
C ASP A 499 13.33 -2.59 2.21
N GLU A 500 13.13 -3.11 3.43
CA GLU A 500 13.11 -4.55 3.73
C GLU A 500 11.68 -5.06 3.92
N ILE A 501 10.67 -4.30 3.46
CA ILE A 501 9.26 -4.61 3.71
C ILE A 501 8.87 -5.96 3.09
N PHE A 502 9.44 -6.31 1.94
CA PHE A 502 9.19 -7.61 1.30
C PHE A 502 10.35 -8.60 1.40
N THR A 503 11.58 -8.12 1.58
CA THR A 503 12.81 -8.93 1.47
C THR A 503 13.38 -9.35 2.81
N GLY A 504 13.08 -8.61 3.88
CA GLY A 504 13.52 -8.91 5.23
C GLY A 504 12.69 -10.04 5.86
N PHE A 505 12.77 -10.16 7.19
CA PHE A 505 12.11 -11.24 7.92
C PHE A 505 12.56 -12.63 7.41
N TRP A 506 13.87 -12.78 7.17
CA TRP A 506 14.50 -14.00 6.63
C TRP A 506 14.01 -14.45 5.24
N ARG A 507 13.25 -13.62 4.52
CA ARG A 507 12.64 -13.99 3.23
C ARG A 507 13.68 -14.24 2.15
N CYS A 508 14.62 -13.32 1.98
CA CYS A 508 15.63 -13.39 0.92
C CYS A 508 16.96 -13.97 1.40
N ASP A 509 17.12 -14.16 2.71
CA ASP A 509 18.31 -14.70 3.35
C ASP A 509 17.87 -15.41 4.63
N THR A 510 18.03 -16.73 4.71
CA THR A 510 17.53 -17.51 5.84
C THR A 510 18.39 -17.36 7.09
N ASP A 511 19.65 -16.92 6.96
CA ASP A 511 20.60 -16.73 8.06
C ASP A 511 20.52 -15.32 8.63
N ASN A 512 20.14 -14.33 7.81
CA ASN A 512 20.06 -12.93 8.20
C ASN A 512 18.62 -12.42 8.18
N PHE A 513 18.18 -11.78 9.27
CA PHE A 513 16.84 -11.19 9.34
C PHE A 513 16.61 -10.14 8.24
N LEU A 514 17.66 -9.40 7.86
CA LEU A 514 17.65 -8.42 6.78
C LEU A 514 18.47 -8.92 5.58
N ALA A 515 17.92 -8.78 4.38
CA ALA A 515 18.61 -9.14 3.14
C ALA A 515 19.89 -8.30 2.91
N CYS A 516 19.89 -7.03 3.34
CA CYS A 516 21.05 -6.13 3.26
C CYS A 516 22.23 -6.61 4.09
N THR A 517 21.97 -7.20 5.27
CA THR A 517 23.02 -7.66 6.19
C THR A 517 23.80 -8.82 5.59
N GLY A 518 23.11 -9.78 4.97
CA GLY A 518 23.75 -10.89 4.24
C GLY A 518 24.61 -10.46 3.05
N ARG A 519 24.42 -9.25 2.55
CA ARG A 519 25.21 -8.64 1.46
C ARG A 519 26.28 -7.67 1.96
N GLY A 520 26.50 -7.63 3.28
CA GLY A 520 27.49 -6.75 3.90
C GLY A 520 27.15 -5.25 3.81
N PHE A 521 25.90 -4.90 3.52
CA PHE A 521 25.45 -3.52 3.36
C PHE A 521 24.76 -3.04 4.64
N ARG A 522 25.21 -1.91 5.21
CA ARG A 522 24.81 -1.47 6.56
C ARG A 522 23.95 -0.19 6.50
N PRO A 523 22.62 -0.28 6.58
CA PRO A 523 21.76 0.89 6.50
C PRO A 523 21.81 1.79 7.75
N ASP A 524 21.45 3.06 7.58
CA ASP A 524 21.10 3.98 8.69
C ASP A 524 19.62 3.84 9.09
N LEU A 525 18.76 3.45 8.14
CA LEU A 525 17.32 3.27 8.33
C LEU A 525 16.85 2.00 7.59
N VAL A 526 15.93 1.24 8.21
CA VAL A 526 15.32 0.05 7.60
C VAL A 526 13.82 0.10 7.78
N ALA A 527 13.05 0.01 6.68
CA ALA A 527 11.60 -0.13 6.74
C ALA A 527 11.18 -1.61 6.74
N LEU A 528 10.24 -1.96 7.62
CA LEU A 528 9.69 -3.30 7.82
C LEU A 528 8.15 -3.23 7.83
N SER A 529 7.48 -4.23 7.26
CA SER A 529 6.03 -4.46 7.36
C SER A 529 5.74 -5.87 6.82
N LYS A 530 4.64 -6.08 6.06
CA LYS A 530 4.20 -7.36 5.49
C LYS A 530 4.35 -8.52 6.48
N ALA A 531 5.41 -9.33 6.40
CA ALA A 531 5.63 -10.50 7.25
C ALA A 531 5.49 -10.19 8.75
N LEU A 532 5.84 -8.96 9.16
CA LEU A 532 5.67 -8.48 10.53
C LEU A 532 4.22 -8.53 11.04
N SER A 533 3.23 -8.47 10.14
CA SER A 533 1.81 -8.56 10.51
C SER A 533 1.32 -9.97 10.75
N ASP A 534 2.07 -10.98 10.30
CA ASP A 534 1.67 -12.38 10.26
C ASP A 534 0.30 -12.61 9.57
N ALA A 535 -0.04 -11.72 8.62
CA ALA A 535 -1.35 -11.64 7.97
C ALA A 535 -2.55 -11.42 8.91
N LEU A 536 -2.34 -10.89 10.12
CA LEU A 536 -3.40 -10.63 11.11
C LEU A 536 -3.78 -9.15 11.18
N VAL A 537 -2.86 -8.29 11.65
CA VAL A 537 -3.12 -6.88 11.96
C VAL A 537 -2.15 -5.95 11.24
N PRO A 538 -2.59 -4.77 10.77
CA PRO A 538 -1.71 -3.81 10.10
C PRO A 538 -0.61 -3.33 11.04
N ILE A 539 0.64 -3.52 10.63
CA ILE A 539 1.81 -3.04 11.35
C ILE A 539 2.96 -2.80 10.37
N GLY A 540 3.76 -1.80 10.68
CA GLY A 540 5.07 -1.57 10.10
C GLY A 540 6.00 -0.97 11.16
N ALA A 541 7.27 -0.89 10.83
CA ALA A 541 8.28 -0.27 11.68
C ALA A 541 9.39 0.32 10.81
N VAL A 542 10.02 1.38 11.31
CA VAL A 542 11.30 1.86 10.79
C VAL A 542 12.34 1.70 11.88
N MET A 543 13.37 0.92 11.65
CA MET A 543 14.52 0.89 12.56
C MET A 543 15.53 1.95 12.11
N ILE A 544 16.05 2.76 13.03
CA ILE A 544 17.01 3.83 12.75
C ILE A 544 18.20 3.76 13.72
N SER A 545 19.34 4.29 13.29
CA SER A 545 20.52 4.42 14.15
C SER A 545 20.35 5.50 15.22
N ASP A 546 21.07 5.37 16.34
CA ASP A 546 21.11 6.40 17.39
C ASP A 546 21.51 7.76 16.81
N ALA A 547 22.51 7.77 15.93
CA ALA A 547 22.97 9.00 15.27
C ALA A 547 21.86 9.68 14.46
N VAL A 548 21.01 8.92 13.76
CA VAL A 548 19.85 9.51 13.06
C VAL A 548 18.87 10.09 14.07
N PHE A 549 18.51 9.33 15.11
CA PHE A 549 17.53 9.77 16.10
C PHE A 549 17.98 11.00 16.90
N GLU A 550 19.25 11.04 17.34
CA GLU A 550 19.85 12.19 18.02
C GLU A 550 19.82 13.44 17.14
N GLN A 551 20.17 13.29 15.85
CA GLN A 551 20.13 14.40 14.91
C GLN A 551 18.71 14.92 14.72
N MET A 552 17.73 14.04 14.48
CA MET A 552 16.31 14.42 14.39
C MET A 552 15.82 15.13 15.65
N SER A 553 16.16 14.61 16.83
CA SER A 553 15.74 15.17 18.11
C SER A 553 16.31 16.58 18.33
N ARG A 554 17.49 16.86 17.76
CA ARG A 554 18.13 18.18 17.80
C ARG A 554 17.57 19.15 16.78
N THR A 555 17.30 18.69 15.55
CA THR A 555 16.93 19.53 14.41
C THR A 555 15.43 19.73 14.26
N ALA A 556 14.63 18.72 14.63
CA ALA A 556 13.17 18.69 14.49
C ALA A 556 12.52 17.91 15.66
N PRO A 557 12.65 18.39 16.90
CA PRO A 557 12.23 17.66 18.12
C PRO A 557 10.75 17.24 18.10
N ASP A 558 9.88 18.04 17.49
CA ASP A 558 8.44 17.76 17.45
C ASP A 558 8.10 16.69 16.42
N SER A 559 8.74 16.72 15.24
CA SER A 559 8.66 15.64 14.26
C SER A 559 9.24 14.34 14.80
N ALA A 560 10.38 14.40 15.52
CA ALA A 560 10.98 13.24 16.16
C ALA A 560 10.03 12.62 17.21
N ARG A 561 9.40 13.44 18.05
CA ARG A 561 8.39 12.99 19.01
C ARG A 561 7.18 12.38 18.30
N TRP A 562 6.63 13.06 17.30
CA TRP A 562 5.49 12.57 16.53
C TRP A 562 5.77 11.20 15.90
N LEU A 563 6.91 11.04 15.23
CA LEU A 563 7.32 9.78 14.60
C LEU A 563 7.54 8.64 15.61
N ARG A 564 7.85 8.94 16.88
CA ARG A 564 8.02 7.94 17.95
C ARG A 564 6.70 7.50 18.59
N THR A 565 5.66 8.33 18.51
CA THR A 565 4.41 8.12 19.24
C THR A 565 3.22 7.81 18.34
N HIS A 566 3.17 8.40 17.15
CA HIS A 566 2.15 8.13 16.16
C HIS A 566 2.20 6.65 15.75
N TYR A 567 1.05 6.01 15.60
CA TYR A 567 0.92 4.58 15.28
C TYR A 567 1.41 3.56 16.32
N ARG A 568 1.76 3.97 17.55
CA ARG A 568 1.97 2.99 18.63
C ARG A 568 0.68 2.17 18.86
N ASN A 569 0.82 0.85 18.93
CA ASN A 569 -0.26 -0.10 19.19
C ASN A 569 0.32 -1.37 19.84
N ASP A 570 0.09 -1.55 21.14
CA ASP A 570 0.71 -2.63 21.91
C ASP A 570 0.16 -4.01 21.54
N MET A 571 -1.11 -4.11 21.15
CA MET A 571 -1.68 -5.37 20.64
C MET A 571 -0.94 -5.82 19.36
N ALA A 572 -0.80 -4.94 18.38
CA ALA A 572 -0.10 -5.25 17.13
C ALA A 572 1.38 -5.55 17.37
N ALA A 573 2.03 -4.81 18.28
CA ALA A 573 3.42 -5.04 18.63
C ALA A 573 3.63 -6.41 19.30
N GLY A 574 2.75 -6.81 20.22
CA GLY A 574 2.79 -8.11 20.88
C GLY A 574 2.58 -9.27 19.90
N LEU A 575 1.64 -9.11 18.96
CA LEU A 575 1.42 -10.08 17.88
C LEU A 575 2.63 -10.20 16.96
N ALA A 576 3.23 -9.08 16.56
CA ALA A 576 4.44 -9.08 15.73
C ALA A 576 5.62 -9.74 16.43
N ARG A 577 5.82 -9.49 17.73
CA ARG A 577 6.86 -10.14 18.53
C ARG A 577 6.65 -11.66 18.59
N ALA A 578 5.42 -12.11 18.84
CA ALA A 578 5.09 -13.53 18.85
C ALA A 578 5.29 -14.18 17.47
N ALA A 579 5.00 -13.47 16.39
CA ALA A 579 5.24 -13.94 15.03
C ALA A 579 6.74 -14.06 14.72
N ILE A 580 7.57 -13.10 15.16
CA ILE A 580 9.03 -13.16 15.04
C ILE A 580 9.58 -14.38 15.78
N GLU A 581 9.18 -14.57 17.03
CA GLU A 581 9.63 -15.69 17.88
C GLU A 581 9.28 -17.05 17.24
N ALA A 582 8.04 -17.20 16.77
CA ALA A 582 7.63 -18.42 16.07
C ALA A 582 8.38 -18.62 14.74
N ALA A 583 8.56 -17.56 13.95
CA ALA A 583 9.27 -17.64 12.66
C ALA A 583 10.75 -18.02 12.83
N GLU A 584 11.40 -17.53 13.89
CA GLU A 584 12.80 -17.84 14.19
C GLU A 584 12.99 -19.35 14.43
N HIS A 585 11.98 -20.03 14.99
CA HIS A 585 11.93 -21.50 15.13
C HIS A 585 11.50 -22.23 13.84
N ASP A 586 10.46 -21.73 13.16
CA ASP A 586 9.81 -22.40 12.01
C ASP A 586 10.65 -22.36 10.73
N ARG A 587 11.63 -21.44 10.62
CA ARG A 587 12.43 -21.26 9.39
C ARG A 587 13.37 -22.42 9.04
N SER A 588 13.47 -23.46 9.86
CA SER A 588 14.32 -24.63 9.60
C SER A 588 13.98 -25.35 8.28
N GLY A 589 12.71 -25.35 7.85
CA GLY A 589 12.27 -25.93 6.57
C GLY A 589 12.50 -25.03 5.35
N ALA A 590 13.01 -23.82 5.50
CA ALA A 590 13.15 -22.86 4.41
C ALA A 590 14.07 -23.37 3.29
N ALA A 591 15.15 -24.09 3.62
CA ALA A 591 16.09 -24.62 2.63
C ALA A 591 15.44 -25.63 1.65
N ASP A 592 14.58 -26.51 2.16
CA ASP A 592 13.87 -27.49 1.32
C ASP A 592 12.84 -26.79 0.42
N ILE A 593 12.16 -25.77 0.94
CA ILE A 593 11.21 -24.96 0.18
C ILE A 593 11.93 -24.17 -0.91
N GLU A 594 13.11 -23.60 -0.61
CA GLU A 594 13.95 -22.91 -1.59
C GLU A 594 14.36 -23.86 -2.73
N MET A 595 14.81 -25.07 -2.40
CA MET A 595 15.20 -26.08 -3.38
C MET A 595 14.00 -26.50 -4.25
N ALA A 596 12.82 -26.71 -3.65
CA ALA A 596 11.60 -27.03 -4.38
C ALA A 596 11.17 -25.89 -5.32
N MET A 597 11.25 -24.64 -4.85
CA MET A 597 10.96 -23.46 -5.66
C MET A 597 11.94 -23.32 -6.84
N ASP A 598 13.25 -23.48 -6.60
CA ASP A 598 14.27 -23.45 -7.66
C ASP A 598 14.01 -24.53 -8.71
N SER A 599 13.69 -25.76 -8.28
CA SER A 599 13.31 -26.86 -9.18
C SER A 599 12.08 -26.53 -10.03
N MET A 600 11.00 -26.04 -9.39
CA MET A 600 9.79 -25.60 -10.09
C MET A 600 10.09 -24.54 -11.15
N LEU A 601 10.87 -23.51 -10.79
CA LEU A 601 11.21 -22.40 -11.69
C LEU A 601 12.09 -22.88 -12.88
N ARG A 602 13.08 -23.75 -12.63
CA ARG A 602 13.92 -24.35 -13.68
C ARG A 602 13.11 -25.18 -14.67
N ARG A 603 12.11 -25.91 -14.20
CA ARG A 603 11.21 -26.67 -15.07
C ARG A 603 10.32 -25.74 -15.91
N ALA A 604 9.76 -24.71 -15.28
CA ALA A 604 8.91 -23.75 -15.98
C ALA A 604 9.61 -23.09 -17.18
N VAL A 605 10.89 -22.71 -17.07
CA VAL A 605 11.63 -22.08 -18.18
C VAL A 605 12.01 -23.01 -19.32
N ARG A 606 11.76 -24.33 -19.21
CA ARG A 606 11.83 -25.24 -20.37
C ARG A 606 10.66 -25.00 -21.34
N SER A 607 9.56 -24.43 -20.86
CA SER A 607 8.48 -23.97 -21.73
C SER A 607 8.90 -22.71 -22.48
N PRO A 608 8.60 -22.64 -23.80
CA PRO A 608 8.90 -21.45 -24.60
C PRO A 608 8.06 -20.21 -24.23
N LEU A 609 7.11 -20.34 -23.29
CA LEU A 609 6.33 -19.24 -22.74
C LEU A 609 7.18 -18.29 -21.87
N PHE A 610 8.24 -18.81 -21.25
CA PHE A 610 9.12 -18.06 -20.37
C PHE A 610 10.49 -17.84 -21.03
N SER A 611 11.16 -16.76 -20.66
CA SER A 611 12.52 -16.46 -21.14
C SER A 611 13.58 -16.71 -20.08
N GLU A 612 13.25 -16.42 -18.82
CA GLU A 612 14.12 -16.60 -17.67
C GLU A 612 13.28 -16.72 -16.39
N PHE A 613 13.96 -17.09 -15.31
CA PHE A 613 13.45 -16.93 -13.96
C PHE A 613 14.48 -16.20 -13.11
N ARG A 614 14.03 -15.55 -12.05
CA ARG A 614 14.87 -14.94 -11.02
C ARG A 614 14.47 -15.49 -9.67
N ARG A 615 15.43 -15.65 -8.78
CA ARG A 615 15.20 -16.16 -7.43
C ARG A 615 16.22 -15.56 -6.47
N VAL A 616 15.74 -15.11 -5.31
CA VAL A 616 16.58 -14.75 -4.16
C VAL A 616 15.89 -15.28 -2.91
N GLY A 617 16.54 -16.20 -2.19
CA GLY A 617 15.94 -16.93 -1.07
C GLY A 617 14.58 -17.53 -1.45
N LEU A 618 13.56 -17.23 -0.65
CA LEU A 618 12.16 -17.61 -0.84
C LEU A 618 11.35 -16.58 -1.66
N LEU A 619 12.00 -15.80 -2.52
CA LEU A 619 11.35 -14.92 -3.49
C LEU A 619 11.72 -15.36 -4.91
N GLY A 620 10.72 -15.49 -5.78
CA GLY A 620 10.88 -15.96 -7.15
C GLY A 620 10.02 -15.20 -8.16
N ARG A 621 10.52 -15.13 -9.40
CA ARG A 621 9.85 -14.49 -10.54
C ARG A 621 10.04 -15.32 -11.80
N LEU A 622 8.94 -15.68 -12.47
CA LEU A 622 8.98 -16.17 -13.85
C LEU A 622 8.76 -15.02 -14.83
N VAL A 623 9.64 -14.89 -15.82
CA VAL A 623 9.59 -13.81 -16.82
C VAL A 623 9.05 -14.35 -18.15
N LEU A 624 7.89 -13.85 -18.56
CA LEU A 624 7.29 -14.20 -19.84
C LEU A 624 8.21 -13.83 -21.01
N SER A 625 8.25 -14.69 -22.02
CA SER A 625 9.11 -14.52 -23.18
C SER A 625 8.68 -13.31 -24.02
N PRO A 626 9.61 -12.47 -24.48
CA PRO A 626 9.34 -11.46 -25.51
C PRO A 626 8.67 -12.01 -26.77
N ARG A 627 8.90 -13.30 -27.09
CA ARG A 627 8.22 -13.97 -28.22
C ARG A 627 6.75 -14.27 -27.94
N ALA A 628 6.35 -14.36 -26.66
CA ALA A 628 4.99 -14.65 -26.25
C ALA A 628 4.14 -13.38 -26.10
N ILE A 629 4.72 -12.29 -25.59
CA ILE A 629 3.98 -11.05 -25.25
C ILE A 629 4.50 -9.78 -25.94
N GLY A 630 5.54 -9.87 -26.75
CA GLY A 630 6.23 -8.75 -27.39
C GLY A 630 7.46 -8.28 -26.61
N THR A 631 8.37 -7.56 -27.27
CA THR A 631 9.67 -7.13 -26.70
C THR A 631 9.58 -6.02 -25.66
N ARG A 632 8.50 -5.24 -25.68
CA ARG A 632 8.17 -4.19 -24.70
C ARG A 632 6.66 -4.13 -24.50
N PRO A 633 6.07 -5.14 -23.82
CA PRO A 633 4.64 -5.15 -23.58
C PRO A 633 4.26 -3.99 -22.66
N ARG A 634 3.10 -3.37 -22.91
CA ARG A 634 2.48 -2.50 -21.89
C ARG A 634 2.29 -3.33 -20.60
N PRO A 635 2.54 -2.81 -19.39
CA PRO A 635 2.32 -3.49 -18.12
C PRO A 635 0.92 -4.08 -18.00
N SER A 636 -0.11 -3.40 -18.51
CA SER A 636 -1.48 -3.93 -18.52
C SER A 636 -1.60 -5.25 -19.30
N VAL A 637 -0.89 -5.37 -20.43
CA VAL A 637 -0.84 -6.60 -21.23
C VAL A 637 -0.08 -7.69 -20.49
N GLN A 638 1.08 -7.35 -19.92
CA GLN A 638 1.89 -8.29 -19.14
C GLN A 638 1.13 -8.81 -17.92
N ASN A 639 0.59 -7.91 -17.09
CA ASN A 639 -0.19 -8.25 -15.89
C ASN A 639 -1.40 -9.12 -16.23
N TYR A 640 -2.06 -8.87 -17.36
CA TYR A 640 -3.17 -9.71 -17.82
C TYR A 640 -2.70 -11.10 -18.25
N ALA A 641 -1.65 -11.19 -19.07
CA ALA A 641 -1.09 -12.47 -19.48
C ALA A 641 -0.66 -13.31 -18.26
N GLU A 642 0.01 -12.69 -17.29
CA GLU A 642 0.41 -13.33 -16.03
C GLU A 642 -0.79 -13.77 -15.20
N ALA A 643 -1.87 -12.98 -15.15
CA ALA A 643 -3.10 -13.36 -14.47
C ALA A 643 -3.78 -14.58 -15.13
N VAL A 644 -3.73 -14.68 -16.47
CA VAL A 644 -4.24 -15.87 -17.20
C VAL A 644 -3.43 -17.12 -16.85
N VAL A 645 -2.10 -17.02 -16.80
CA VAL A 645 -1.25 -18.16 -16.39
C VAL A 645 -1.52 -18.53 -14.93
N ALA A 646 -1.65 -17.55 -14.03
CA ALA A 646 -1.98 -17.78 -12.62
C ALA A 646 -3.34 -18.50 -12.47
N ARG A 647 -4.35 -18.15 -13.29
CA ARG A 647 -5.62 -18.88 -13.33
C ARG A 647 -5.43 -20.34 -13.76
N LEU A 648 -4.61 -20.59 -14.77
CA LEU A 648 -4.39 -21.95 -15.26
C LEU A 648 -3.72 -22.81 -14.19
N ILE A 649 -2.71 -22.26 -13.50
CA ILE A 649 -2.09 -22.89 -12.32
C ILE A 649 -3.15 -23.19 -11.27
N GLY A 650 -3.98 -22.22 -10.89
CA GLY A 650 -5.05 -22.42 -9.91
C GLY A 650 -6.05 -23.50 -10.35
N LYS A 651 -6.43 -23.55 -11.63
CA LYS A 651 -7.38 -24.54 -12.14
C LYS A 651 -6.79 -25.94 -12.22
N ARG A 652 -5.52 -26.07 -12.60
CA ARG A 652 -4.89 -27.38 -12.89
C ARG A 652 -4.18 -27.96 -11.67
N CYS A 653 -3.39 -27.15 -10.99
CA CYS A 653 -2.56 -27.57 -9.86
C CYS A 653 -3.16 -27.22 -8.51
N GLY A 654 -4.26 -26.44 -8.47
CA GLY A 654 -4.79 -25.96 -7.19
C GLY A 654 -3.80 -25.06 -6.45
N ALA A 655 -3.03 -24.22 -7.16
CA ALA A 655 -2.07 -23.32 -6.54
C ALA A 655 -2.37 -21.84 -6.85
N ILE A 656 -2.12 -20.96 -5.89
CA ILE A 656 -2.26 -19.50 -6.05
C ILE A 656 -0.87 -18.88 -6.18
N THR A 657 -0.70 -17.97 -7.14
CA THR A 657 0.53 -17.21 -7.37
C THR A 657 0.21 -15.71 -7.50
N LEU A 658 1.21 -14.84 -7.30
CA LEU A 658 1.07 -13.40 -7.47
C LEU A 658 1.45 -12.98 -8.89
N GLN A 659 0.64 -13.37 -9.89
CA GLN A 659 0.90 -13.06 -11.31
C GLN A 659 2.35 -13.44 -11.70
N MET A 660 2.70 -14.72 -11.54
CA MET A 660 4.04 -15.27 -11.81
C MET A 660 5.15 -14.84 -10.83
N ARG A 661 4.80 -14.19 -9.72
CA ARG A 661 5.66 -14.05 -8.54
C ARG A 661 5.32 -15.15 -7.55
N ILE A 662 6.38 -15.74 -6.99
CA ILE A 662 6.32 -16.83 -6.02
C ILE A 662 7.01 -16.32 -4.76
N ALA A 663 6.30 -16.36 -3.64
CA ALA A 663 6.78 -15.97 -2.33
C ALA A 663 6.10 -16.90 -1.31
N PRO A 664 6.50 -18.18 -1.24
CA PRO A 664 5.86 -19.15 -0.36
C PRO A 664 6.03 -18.80 1.11
N SER A 665 5.19 -19.34 2.00
CA SER A 665 5.49 -19.30 3.44
C SER A 665 6.64 -20.26 3.79
N THR A 666 7.22 -20.12 5.00
CA THR A 666 8.11 -21.14 5.59
C THR A 666 7.36 -22.37 6.09
N ALA A 667 6.02 -22.30 6.07
CA ALA A 667 5.04 -23.38 6.11
C ALA A 667 4.98 -24.27 7.36
N GLY A 668 6.01 -24.36 8.20
CA GLY A 668 6.04 -25.29 9.35
C GLY A 668 5.57 -26.68 8.93
N ASP A 669 4.52 -27.20 9.58
CA ASP A 669 3.87 -28.49 9.27
C ASP A 669 3.33 -28.61 7.82
N GLY A 670 3.11 -27.50 7.11
CA GLY A 670 2.62 -27.45 5.72
C GLY A 670 3.70 -27.56 4.65
N ALA A 671 4.99 -27.65 5.03
CA ALA A 671 6.11 -27.60 4.07
C ALA A 671 6.05 -28.72 3.01
N GLY A 672 5.72 -29.95 3.41
CA GLY A 672 5.66 -31.09 2.49
C GLY A 672 4.60 -30.92 1.40
N GLU A 673 3.44 -30.36 1.74
CA GLU A 673 2.39 -30.05 0.78
C GLU A 673 2.81 -28.94 -0.17
N LEU A 674 3.41 -27.88 0.35
CA LEU A 674 3.93 -26.78 -0.45
C LEU A 674 4.95 -27.26 -1.49
N ILE A 675 5.89 -28.12 -1.07
CA ILE A 675 6.90 -28.74 -1.93
C ILE A 675 6.26 -29.61 -3.02
N ALA A 676 5.30 -30.47 -2.64
CA ALA A 676 4.59 -31.33 -3.58
C ALA A 676 3.84 -30.51 -4.64
N THR A 677 3.14 -29.44 -4.23
CA THR A 677 2.45 -28.56 -5.16
C THR A 677 3.41 -27.79 -6.06
N MET A 678 4.55 -27.30 -5.56
CA MET A 678 5.56 -26.68 -6.41
C MET A 678 6.07 -27.64 -7.49
N ALA A 679 6.28 -28.92 -7.16
CA ALA A 679 6.65 -29.92 -8.14
C ALA A 679 5.58 -30.07 -9.23
N GLU A 680 4.30 -30.17 -8.85
CA GLU A 680 3.17 -30.25 -9.79
C GLU A 680 3.05 -29.01 -10.68
N VAL A 681 3.22 -27.81 -10.10
CA VAL A 681 3.23 -26.56 -10.87
C VAL A 681 4.38 -26.55 -11.88
N GLY A 682 5.57 -27.01 -11.47
CA GLY A 682 6.72 -27.15 -12.36
C GLY A 682 6.44 -28.09 -13.54
N GLU A 683 5.82 -29.25 -13.29
CA GLU A 683 5.37 -30.19 -14.34
C GLU A 683 4.40 -29.54 -15.31
N PHE A 684 3.40 -28.86 -14.76
CA PHE A 684 2.37 -28.24 -15.54
C PHE A 684 2.95 -27.16 -16.45
N LEU A 685 3.77 -26.26 -15.90
CA LEU A 685 4.39 -25.17 -16.64
C LEU A 685 5.37 -25.68 -17.69
N GLU A 686 6.17 -26.71 -17.41
CA GLU A 686 7.07 -27.35 -18.38
C GLU A 686 6.32 -27.86 -19.62
N ARG A 687 5.14 -28.46 -19.41
CA ARG A 687 4.30 -29.01 -20.49
C ARG A 687 3.44 -27.97 -21.20
N LEU A 688 3.41 -26.71 -20.75
CA LEU A 688 2.63 -25.67 -21.41
C LEU A 688 3.23 -25.39 -22.81
N PRO A 689 2.47 -25.66 -23.90
CA PRO A 689 2.95 -25.39 -25.24
C PRO A 689 3.08 -23.88 -25.46
N ARG A 690 3.75 -23.50 -26.55
CA ARG A 690 3.73 -22.11 -27.05
C ARG A 690 2.29 -21.65 -27.22
N TRP A 691 1.83 -20.78 -26.33
CA TRP A 691 0.53 -20.13 -26.46
C TRP A 691 0.71 -18.79 -27.17
N THR A 692 0.18 -18.70 -28.39
CA THR A 692 -0.34 -17.41 -28.88
C THR A 692 -1.72 -17.26 -28.28
N VAL A 693 -1.90 -16.31 -27.38
CA VAL A 693 -3.25 -15.91 -26.93
C VAL A 693 -4.06 -15.58 -28.20
N ASP A 694 -4.99 -16.43 -28.58
CA ASP A 694 -5.64 -16.31 -29.89
C ASP A 694 -6.58 -15.08 -29.91
N ARG A 695 -6.63 -14.40 -31.06
CA ARG A 695 -7.39 -13.16 -31.27
C ARG A 695 -8.89 -13.32 -31.03
N THR A 696 -9.45 -14.50 -31.25
CA THR A 696 -10.86 -14.87 -31.02
C THR A 696 -11.15 -14.93 -29.53
N THR A 697 -10.26 -15.55 -28.74
CA THR A 697 -10.34 -15.58 -27.28
C THR A 697 -10.16 -14.18 -26.67
N LEU A 698 -9.21 -13.37 -27.16
CA LEU A 698 -9.06 -11.97 -26.72
C LEU A 698 -10.23 -11.09 -27.13
N SER A 699 -10.70 -11.16 -28.38
CA SER A 699 -11.78 -10.29 -28.88
C SER A 699 -13.15 -10.59 -28.26
N SER A 700 -13.45 -11.86 -27.98
CA SER A 700 -14.71 -12.26 -27.35
C SER A 700 -14.79 -11.87 -25.88
N LEU A 701 -13.66 -11.84 -25.16
CA LEU A 701 -13.61 -11.52 -23.73
C LEU A 701 -13.51 -10.01 -23.43
N LEU A 702 -12.98 -9.19 -24.35
CA LEU A 702 -12.46 -7.86 -24.02
C LEU A 702 -13.02 -6.71 -24.88
N GLY A 703 -13.89 -6.98 -25.86
CA GLY A 703 -14.40 -5.95 -26.76
C GLY A 703 -13.27 -5.13 -27.41
N THR A 704 -13.28 -3.80 -27.23
CA THR A 704 -12.32 -2.88 -27.87
C THR A 704 -10.89 -3.04 -27.36
N ALA A 705 -10.69 -3.30 -26.05
CA ALA A 705 -9.36 -3.56 -25.49
C ALA A 705 -8.77 -4.89 -25.98
N GLY A 706 -9.62 -5.90 -26.23
CA GLY A 706 -9.20 -7.17 -26.82
C GLY A 706 -8.73 -7.03 -28.24
N ARG A 707 -9.41 -6.16 -29.00
CA ARG A 707 -8.99 -5.81 -30.35
C ARG A 707 -7.63 -5.11 -30.32
N GLU A 708 -7.39 -4.15 -29.43
CA GLU A 708 -6.08 -3.49 -29.32
C GLU A 708 -4.94 -4.44 -28.90
N ILE A 709 -5.18 -5.29 -27.91
CA ILE A 709 -4.19 -6.27 -27.43
C ILE A 709 -3.90 -7.33 -28.50
N ALA A 710 -4.95 -7.87 -29.14
CA ALA A 710 -4.79 -8.84 -30.23
C ALA A 710 -4.12 -8.22 -31.45
N THR A 711 -4.42 -6.96 -31.80
CA THR A 711 -3.77 -6.24 -32.90
C THR A 711 -2.30 -5.93 -32.59
N THR A 712 -1.96 -5.63 -31.33
CA THR A 712 -0.56 -5.43 -30.91
C THR A 712 0.23 -6.73 -31.01
N LEU A 713 -0.33 -7.85 -30.54
CA LEU A 713 0.28 -9.17 -30.66
C LEU A 713 0.44 -9.62 -32.12
N LEU A 714 -0.51 -9.31 -33.00
CA LEU A 714 -0.42 -9.60 -34.44
C LEU A 714 0.66 -8.79 -35.16
N ARG A 715 0.79 -7.48 -34.89
CA ARG A 715 1.84 -6.63 -35.49
C ARG A 715 3.24 -7.07 -35.09
N VAL A 716 3.39 -7.57 -33.87
CA VAL A 716 4.65 -8.18 -33.40
C VAL A 716 4.92 -9.47 -34.15
N ARG A 717 3.90 -10.30 -34.39
CA ARG A 717 4.02 -11.56 -35.13
C ARG A 717 4.38 -11.37 -36.61
N GLU A 718 3.82 -10.35 -37.26
CA GLU A 718 4.17 -9.96 -38.64
C GLU A 718 5.61 -9.42 -38.73
N ARG A 719 6.08 -8.68 -37.73
CA ARG A 719 7.47 -8.18 -37.66
C ARG A 719 8.49 -9.27 -37.33
N CYS A 720 8.08 -10.35 -36.68
CA CYS A 720 8.94 -11.47 -36.31
C CYS A 720 8.96 -12.62 -37.35
N GLY A 721 8.40 -12.40 -38.55
CA GLY A 721 8.61 -13.28 -39.71
C GLY A 721 7.79 -14.58 -39.73
N ASP A 722 6.79 -14.74 -38.88
CA ASP A 722 5.97 -15.96 -38.84
C ASP A 722 4.82 -15.88 -39.87
N ARG A 723 5.18 -15.84 -41.17
CA ARG A 723 4.24 -16.19 -42.26
C ARG A 723 4.04 -17.69 -42.22
N LYS A 724 3.06 -18.17 -41.45
CA LYS A 724 2.49 -19.50 -41.71
C LYS A 724 1.49 -19.40 -42.85
N ASP A 725 1.84 -20.08 -43.94
CA ASP A 725 0.96 -20.36 -45.07
C ASP A 725 -0.44 -20.77 -44.61
N ARG A 726 -1.45 -20.11 -45.18
CA ARG A 726 -2.87 -20.38 -44.95
C ARG A 726 -3.40 -21.52 -45.83
N THR A 727 -2.59 -22.54 -46.09
CA THR A 727 -2.99 -23.70 -46.88
C THR A 727 -2.67 -24.99 -46.13
N HIS A 728 -3.62 -25.38 -45.27
CA HIS A 728 -4.08 -26.74 -44.95
C HIS A 728 -4.44 -26.91 -43.47
N TYR A 729 -5.77 -27.07 -43.28
CA TYR A 729 -6.54 -27.57 -42.12
C TYR A 729 -6.50 -26.77 -40.81
#